data_AF-A0A4V4H6X3-F1
#
_entry.id   AF-A0A4V4H6X3-F1
#
_cell.length_a   1.000
_cell.length_b   1.000
_cell.length_c   1.000
_cell.angle_alpha   90.00
_cell.angle_beta   90.00
_cell.angle_gamma   90.00
#
_symmetry.space_group_name_H-M   'P 1'
#
loop_
_entity.id
_entity.type
_entity.pdbx_description
1 polymer ?
#
loop_
_entity_poly.entity_id
_entity_poly.type
_entity_poly.pdbx_seq_one_letter_code
_entity_poly.pdbx_strand_id
1 'polypeptide(L)'
;MAKAVAVLGSSDSVKGTVYFAQEGDGPTTVTGTISGLKPGLHGFHVHALGDTTNGCMSTGPHFNPAGKEHGAPDDPDRHAGDLGNVTAGEDGTVTFSITDSQIPLSGPNSIIGRAVVVHADLDDLGKGGHELSKTTGNAGGRVACGEHYWIASLIIFFTSWSPLGWMNHQIRYAVATLTWILISSSLYKLRRRAFSLLLRYQIQRGRGMTLLCVPLVAKTVEQMTADMAAAKASGADLVEIRVDHLSAFLPGRDLPLLLRDRPLPALVTYRPKWEGGEYEGDDKQRLEALLLAMELGADYVDVELKVPMIGLVMGERGLLSRVLCPKYGGYLTFGTLGEGKASAPGQPTISQLLHLYNIKQIGADTKLTGLIGNPVRQTKSHIFHNAAFKSAGFDAVYVPLLVDDLTAFLHAFSSPDSVGFSCTMPHKEIAVRCCDAVDPIAKSIGAVNTIIRRPSDGKFVGHNTDYFGAISAIEDELRGSQGLGKEEETASPLAGRVFVVMGAGGAGKAIAYGAKEKGARVVIANRTYERARELAKQVGGQALPLSELENFHPEDGMILANATPVGMQPNVGETPLAKRALGHYALVFDAVYAPKVTRLLREAEECGVTTVGGFEMFIRQAMGQFKLFTGLEAPGKEMRELMVKYV
;
A
#
# COMPACT_ATOMS: atom_id res chain seq x y z
N MET A 1 23.87 5.26 2.76
CA MET A 1 24.64 4.05 2.40
C MET A 1 23.65 2.89 2.26
N ALA A 2 23.43 2.43 1.02
CA ALA A 2 22.63 1.23 0.75
C ALA A 2 23.51 -0.01 0.93
N LYS A 3 22.95 -1.09 1.49
CA LYS A 3 23.66 -2.36 1.68
C LYS A 3 22.77 -3.54 1.30
N ALA A 4 23.35 -4.52 0.61
CA ALA A 4 22.69 -5.76 0.25
C ALA A 4 23.59 -6.97 0.47
N VAL A 5 23.00 -8.16 0.59
CA VAL A 5 23.71 -9.43 0.69
C VAL A 5 23.10 -10.45 -0.25
N ALA A 6 23.94 -11.23 -0.92
CA ALA A 6 23.56 -12.42 -1.68
C ALA A 6 24.27 -13.64 -1.10
N VAL A 7 23.50 -14.69 -0.82
CA VAL A 7 24.04 -15.97 -0.34
C VAL A 7 24.02 -16.94 -1.51
N LEU A 8 25.21 -17.37 -1.95
CA LEU A 8 25.41 -18.24 -3.08
C LEU A 8 25.37 -19.71 -2.64
N GLY A 9 24.67 -20.55 -3.41
CA GLY A 9 24.68 -21.99 -3.22
C GLY A 9 24.48 -22.77 -4.52
N SER A 10 24.96 -24.01 -4.55
CA SER A 10 24.65 -24.98 -5.61
C SER A 10 24.56 -26.42 -5.09
N SER A 11 24.06 -27.32 -5.94
CA SER A 11 23.98 -28.76 -5.68
C SER A 11 25.34 -29.46 -5.59
N ASP A 12 26.41 -28.81 -6.06
CA ASP A 12 27.74 -29.40 -6.24
C ASP A 12 28.78 -28.84 -5.24
N SER A 13 28.32 -28.44 -4.05
CA SER A 13 29.11 -28.02 -2.87
C SER A 13 29.75 -26.61 -2.87
N VAL A 14 29.57 -25.82 -3.93
CA VAL A 14 30.01 -24.40 -3.96
C VAL A 14 29.07 -23.53 -3.13
N LYS A 15 29.61 -22.72 -2.23
CA LYS A 15 28.84 -21.80 -1.37
C LYS A 15 29.61 -20.52 -1.08
N GLY A 16 28.90 -19.41 -0.87
CA GLY A 16 29.53 -18.14 -0.53
C GLY A 16 28.57 -17.07 -0.07
N THR A 17 29.11 -15.96 0.40
CA THR A 17 28.35 -14.77 0.76
C THR A 17 28.99 -13.55 0.12
N VAL A 18 28.17 -12.75 -0.56
CA VAL A 18 28.59 -11.53 -1.25
C VAL A 18 27.81 -10.35 -0.68
N TYR A 19 28.51 -9.30 -0.31
CA TYR A 19 28.01 -8.06 0.24
C TYR A 19 28.17 -6.94 -0.77
N PHE A 20 27.18 -6.06 -0.82
CA PHE A 20 27.17 -4.89 -1.67
C PHE A 20 26.99 -3.66 -0.79
N ALA A 21 27.74 -2.59 -1.07
CA ALA A 21 27.63 -1.32 -0.38
C ALA A 21 27.73 -0.17 -1.37
N GLN A 22 26.80 0.79 -1.29
CA GLN A 22 26.78 1.98 -2.14
C GLN A 22 26.54 3.24 -1.31
N GLU A 23 27.36 4.27 -1.51
CA GLU A 23 27.18 5.59 -0.89
C GLU A 23 26.58 6.59 -1.88
N GLY A 24 25.37 7.07 -1.58
CA GLY A 24 24.63 7.96 -2.49
C GLY A 24 24.42 7.33 -3.86
N ASP A 25 24.68 8.11 -4.91
CA ASP A 25 24.69 7.67 -6.31
C ASP A 25 26.11 7.27 -6.78
N GLY A 26 27.03 7.02 -5.85
CA GLY A 26 28.40 6.59 -6.13
C GLY A 26 28.50 5.13 -6.60
N PRO A 27 29.71 4.64 -6.89
CA PRO A 27 29.90 3.25 -7.30
C PRO A 27 29.56 2.28 -6.16
N THR A 28 29.18 1.06 -6.56
CA THR A 28 28.88 -0.03 -5.64
C THR A 28 30.15 -0.83 -5.37
N THR A 29 30.53 -0.94 -4.09
CA THR A 29 31.56 -1.86 -3.63
C THR A 29 30.94 -3.24 -3.38
N VAL A 30 31.55 -4.27 -3.94
CA VAL A 30 31.17 -5.68 -3.82
C VAL A 30 32.28 -6.43 -3.10
N THR A 31 31.99 -7.00 -1.93
CA THR A 31 32.95 -7.81 -1.17
C THR A 31 32.38 -9.17 -0.87
N GLY A 32 33.19 -10.23 -0.82
CA GLY A 32 32.63 -11.54 -0.53
C GLY A 32 33.64 -12.64 -0.34
N THR A 33 33.14 -13.77 0.13
CA THR A 33 33.89 -15.02 0.26
C THR A 33 33.12 -16.16 -0.39
N ILE A 34 33.78 -16.94 -1.25
CA ILE A 34 33.23 -18.11 -1.93
C ILE A 34 34.14 -19.30 -1.67
N SER A 35 33.57 -20.48 -1.49
CA SER A 35 34.30 -21.72 -1.19
C SER A 35 33.76 -22.88 -2.01
N GLY A 36 34.62 -23.86 -2.31
CA GLY A 36 34.28 -25.06 -3.08
C GLY A 36 34.51 -24.93 -4.59
N LEU A 37 35.16 -23.85 -5.05
CA LEU A 37 35.53 -23.66 -6.45
C LEU A 37 36.78 -24.48 -6.81
N LYS A 38 37.01 -24.71 -8.10
CA LYS A 38 38.29 -25.26 -8.58
C LYS A 38 39.36 -24.14 -8.50
N PRO A 39 40.64 -24.47 -8.31
CA PRO A 39 41.69 -23.44 -8.38
C PRO A 39 41.72 -22.77 -9.76
N GLY A 40 41.77 -21.44 -9.79
CA GLY A 40 41.80 -20.67 -11.05
C GLY A 40 40.82 -19.49 -11.10
N LEU A 41 40.65 -18.95 -12.31
CA LEU A 41 39.74 -17.83 -12.58
C LEU A 41 38.33 -18.33 -12.89
N HIS A 42 37.34 -17.62 -12.37
CA HIS A 42 35.92 -17.91 -12.54
C HIS A 42 35.16 -16.63 -12.90
N GLY A 43 34.37 -16.67 -13.98
CA GLY A 43 33.49 -15.57 -14.36
C GLY A 43 32.47 -15.24 -13.27
N PHE A 44 32.21 -13.96 -13.04
CA PHE A 44 31.38 -13.45 -11.97
C PHE A 44 30.44 -12.36 -12.49
N HIS A 45 29.14 -12.62 -12.44
CA HIS A 45 28.15 -11.77 -13.11
C HIS A 45 26.90 -11.54 -12.27
N VAL A 46 26.26 -10.39 -12.49
CA VAL A 46 24.86 -10.15 -12.09
C VAL A 46 23.96 -10.49 -13.26
N HIS A 47 22.96 -11.34 -13.02
CA HIS A 47 22.03 -11.82 -14.03
C HIS A 47 20.72 -11.04 -14.03
N ALA A 48 19.96 -11.14 -15.12
CA ALA A 48 18.75 -10.38 -15.32
C ALA A 48 17.61 -10.76 -14.36
N LEU A 49 17.58 -11.99 -13.84
CA LEU A 49 16.52 -12.48 -12.95
C LEU A 49 17.10 -12.97 -11.62
N GLY A 50 16.35 -12.76 -10.53
CA GLY A 50 16.61 -13.37 -9.21
C GLY A 50 16.09 -14.81 -9.08
N ASP A 51 15.49 -15.36 -10.13
CA ASP A 51 14.89 -16.69 -10.12
C ASP A 51 15.94 -17.80 -10.03
N THR A 52 15.92 -18.54 -8.92
CA THR A 52 16.79 -19.69 -8.63
C THR A 52 16.02 -21.02 -8.55
N THR A 53 14.75 -21.05 -8.99
CA THR A 53 13.86 -22.22 -8.87
C THR A 53 14.36 -23.47 -9.60
N ASN A 54 15.12 -23.32 -10.69
CA ASN A 54 15.82 -24.41 -11.39
C ASN A 54 17.34 -24.29 -11.22
N GLY A 55 17.77 -23.95 -10.00
CA GLY A 55 19.15 -23.54 -9.73
C GLY A 55 19.54 -22.34 -10.57
N CYS A 56 20.83 -22.25 -10.93
CA CYS A 56 21.37 -21.09 -11.61
C CYS A 56 20.94 -20.96 -13.07
N MET A 57 20.26 -21.94 -13.63
CA MET A 57 19.79 -21.91 -15.03
C MET A 57 18.60 -20.96 -15.23
N SER A 58 17.82 -20.69 -14.19
CA SER A 58 16.66 -19.78 -14.26
C SER A 58 17.01 -18.29 -14.16
N THR A 59 18.27 -17.93 -13.86
CA THR A 59 18.62 -16.52 -13.61
C THR A 59 18.63 -15.64 -14.86
N GLY A 60 18.37 -16.20 -16.05
CA GLY A 60 18.34 -15.44 -17.31
C GLY A 60 19.73 -15.03 -17.82
N PRO A 61 19.84 -14.13 -18.82
CA PRO A 61 21.11 -13.62 -19.33
C PRO A 61 21.80 -12.68 -18.33
N HIS A 62 22.98 -12.16 -18.66
CA HIS A 62 23.62 -11.11 -17.86
C HIS A 62 22.72 -9.86 -17.82
N PHE A 63 22.77 -9.12 -16.71
CA PHE A 63 21.98 -7.90 -16.56
C PHE A 63 22.47 -6.82 -17.53
N ASN A 64 21.67 -6.50 -18.54
CA ASN A 64 22.04 -5.60 -19.63
C ASN A 64 20.90 -4.62 -19.99
N PRO A 65 20.62 -3.61 -19.14
CA PRO A 65 19.56 -2.64 -19.42
C PRO A 65 19.89 -1.71 -20.62
N ALA A 66 21.15 -1.63 -21.03
CA ALA A 66 21.62 -0.74 -22.09
C ALA A 66 21.76 -1.43 -23.46
N GLY A 67 21.51 -2.74 -23.56
CA GLY A 67 21.60 -3.49 -24.81
C GLY A 67 23.01 -3.56 -25.42
N LYS A 68 24.05 -3.55 -24.58
CA LYS A 68 25.47 -3.60 -24.96
C LYS A 68 25.98 -5.02 -25.23
N GLU A 69 27.17 -5.16 -25.80
CA GLU A 69 27.87 -6.45 -25.88
C GLU A 69 28.55 -6.80 -24.53
N HIS A 70 28.97 -8.05 -24.36
CA HIS A 70 29.79 -8.47 -23.23
C HIS A 70 31.20 -7.87 -23.27
N GLY A 71 31.73 -7.43 -22.13
CA GLY A 71 33.06 -6.79 -22.04
C GLY A 71 33.71 -6.85 -20.66
N ALA A 72 34.95 -6.38 -20.54
CA ALA A 72 35.65 -6.30 -19.25
C ALA A 72 35.01 -5.24 -18.33
N PRO A 73 35.12 -5.32 -16.98
CA PRO A 73 34.51 -4.35 -16.06
C PRO A 73 34.86 -2.87 -16.31
N ASP A 74 36.06 -2.63 -16.85
CA ASP A 74 36.55 -1.29 -17.20
C ASP A 74 36.23 -0.86 -18.63
N ASP A 75 35.69 -1.76 -19.47
CA ASP A 75 35.33 -1.45 -20.85
C ASP A 75 34.05 -0.57 -20.85
N PRO A 76 33.99 0.50 -21.67
CA PRO A 76 32.81 1.35 -21.76
C PRO A 76 31.63 0.64 -22.43
N ASP A 77 31.91 -0.37 -23.25
CA ASP A 77 30.92 -1.24 -23.90
C ASP A 77 30.96 -2.63 -23.27
N ARG A 78 30.04 -2.86 -22.32
CA ARG A 78 29.87 -4.10 -21.56
C ARG A 78 28.43 -4.22 -21.05
N HIS A 79 27.99 -5.40 -20.63
CA HIS A 79 26.77 -5.47 -19.84
C HIS A 79 26.99 -4.84 -18.46
N ALA A 80 25.93 -4.24 -17.90
CA ALA A 80 25.98 -3.69 -16.55
C ALA A 80 26.36 -4.76 -15.52
N GLY A 81 25.91 -6.01 -15.72
CA GLY A 81 26.20 -7.14 -14.83
C GLY A 81 27.57 -7.80 -15.00
N ASP A 82 28.42 -7.36 -15.93
CA ASP A 82 29.74 -7.97 -16.18
C ASP A 82 30.76 -7.49 -15.12
N LEU A 83 31.02 -8.31 -14.09
CA LEU A 83 31.98 -8.00 -13.01
C LEU A 83 33.35 -8.65 -13.20
N GLY A 84 33.55 -9.37 -14.32
CA GLY A 84 34.82 -9.99 -14.69
C GLY A 84 35.07 -11.31 -13.95
N ASN A 85 36.30 -11.51 -13.48
CA ASN A 85 36.71 -12.78 -12.85
C ASN A 85 37.00 -12.64 -11.35
N VAL A 86 36.67 -13.68 -10.59
CA VAL A 86 37.21 -13.93 -9.25
C VAL A 86 38.23 -15.06 -9.29
N THR A 87 39.26 -15.01 -8.42
CA THR A 87 40.35 -15.99 -8.41
C THR A 87 40.27 -16.90 -7.18
N ALA A 88 40.08 -18.19 -7.40
CA ALA A 88 40.08 -19.21 -6.35
C ALA A 88 41.51 -19.73 -6.10
N GLY A 89 41.91 -19.78 -4.83
CA GLY A 89 43.18 -20.35 -4.40
C GLY A 89 43.22 -21.88 -4.50
N GLU A 90 44.37 -22.48 -4.15
CA GLU A 90 44.54 -23.94 -4.17
C GLU A 90 43.56 -24.69 -3.23
N ASP A 91 43.07 -24.01 -2.19
CA ASP A 91 42.07 -24.53 -1.25
C ASP A 91 40.62 -24.37 -1.75
N GLY A 92 40.43 -23.85 -2.97
CA GLY A 92 39.12 -23.64 -3.58
C GLY A 92 38.34 -22.48 -2.96
N THR A 93 39.01 -21.58 -2.24
CA THR A 93 38.40 -20.39 -1.65
C THR A 93 38.78 -19.10 -2.38
N VAL A 94 37.84 -18.15 -2.37
CA VAL A 94 37.98 -16.80 -2.95
C VAL A 94 37.61 -15.81 -1.86
N THR A 95 38.42 -14.77 -1.68
CA THR A 95 38.00 -13.54 -1.01
C THR A 95 38.29 -12.37 -1.94
N PHE A 96 37.30 -11.52 -2.20
CA PHE A 96 37.41 -10.46 -3.21
C PHE A 96 36.78 -9.14 -2.75
N SER A 97 37.23 -8.05 -3.37
CA SER A 97 36.67 -6.71 -3.25
C SER A 97 36.72 -6.04 -4.62
N ILE A 98 35.56 -5.78 -5.22
CA ILE A 98 35.38 -5.16 -6.53
C ILE A 98 34.61 -3.84 -6.33
N THR A 99 34.86 -2.85 -7.18
CA THR A 99 34.06 -1.61 -7.21
C THR A 99 33.54 -1.40 -8.62
N ASP A 100 32.24 -1.18 -8.77
CA ASP A 100 31.58 -1.08 -10.07
C ASP A 100 30.55 0.06 -10.11
N SER A 101 30.52 0.80 -11.21
CA SER A 101 29.68 2.00 -11.39
C SER A 101 28.37 1.75 -12.16
N GLN A 102 28.14 0.54 -12.68
CA GLN A 102 26.99 0.19 -13.52
C GLN A 102 25.95 -0.68 -12.79
N ILE A 103 26.21 -1.07 -11.53
CA ILE A 103 25.33 -1.90 -10.70
C ILE A 103 24.78 -1.15 -9.47
N PRO A 104 23.91 -0.15 -9.64
CA PRO A 104 23.37 0.60 -8.51
C PRO A 104 22.47 -0.26 -7.61
N LEU A 105 22.39 0.06 -6.32
CA LEU A 105 21.50 -0.61 -5.36
C LEU A 105 20.11 0.05 -5.26
N SER A 106 19.89 1.15 -5.99
CA SER A 106 18.62 1.89 -6.00
C SER A 106 18.33 2.47 -7.39
N GLY A 107 17.10 2.95 -7.59
CA GLY A 107 16.66 3.46 -8.89
C GLY A 107 16.20 2.37 -9.87
N PRO A 108 15.80 2.75 -11.10
CA PRO A 108 15.15 1.86 -12.06
C PRO A 108 16.05 0.73 -12.58
N ASN A 109 17.38 0.92 -12.55
CA ASN A 109 18.36 -0.07 -12.97
C ASN A 109 19.01 -0.80 -11.77
N SER A 110 18.35 -0.81 -10.61
CA SER A 110 18.86 -1.47 -9.42
C SER A 110 19.09 -2.96 -9.65
N ILE A 111 20.16 -3.49 -9.05
CA ILE A 111 20.46 -4.93 -9.01
C ILE A 111 19.76 -5.67 -7.86
N ILE A 112 19.03 -4.96 -6.99
CA ILE A 112 18.26 -5.60 -5.91
C ILE A 112 17.17 -6.51 -6.51
N GLY A 113 17.04 -7.74 -6.00
CA GLY A 113 16.13 -8.76 -6.54
C GLY A 113 16.66 -9.49 -7.78
N ARG A 114 17.93 -9.28 -8.16
CA ARG A 114 18.62 -10.04 -9.20
C ARG A 114 19.51 -11.11 -8.60
N ALA A 115 19.96 -12.08 -9.39
CA ALA A 115 20.88 -13.11 -8.93
C ALA A 115 22.33 -12.73 -9.26
N VAL A 116 23.23 -13.01 -8.33
CA VAL A 116 24.68 -13.07 -8.59
C VAL A 116 25.04 -14.49 -8.93
N VAL A 117 25.90 -14.68 -9.93
CA VAL A 117 26.30 -15.98 -10.45
C VAL A 117 27.81 -16.07 -10.56
N VAL A 118 28.34 -17.20 -10.10
CA VAL A 118 29.74 -17.61 -10.33
C VAL A 118 29.73 -18.72 -11.38
N HIS A 119 30.62 -18.61 -12.35
CA HIS A 119 30.75 -19.53 -13.47
C HIS A 119 31.87 -20.56 -13.27
N ALA A 120 31.82 -21.64 -14.04
CA ALA A 120 32.74 -22.78 -13.94
C ALA A 120 34.13 -22.44 -14.46
N ASP A 121 34.21 -21.61 -15.50
CA ASP A 121 35.41 -21.31 -16.23
C ASP A 121 35.71 -19.81 -16.21
N LEU A 122 36.89 -19.44 -16.72
CA LEU A 122 37.31 -18.05 -16.82
C LEU A 122 36.45 -17.29 -17.85
N ASP A 123 36.13 -16.05 -17.51
CA ASP A 123 35.55 -15.08 -18.44
C ASP A 123 36.66 -14.46 -19.31
N ASP A 124 36.55 -14.60 -20.63
CA ASP A 124 37.46 -14.06 -21.64
C ASP A 124 37.28 -12.56 -21.95
N LEU A 125 36.34 -11.92 -21.24
CA LEU A 125 36.04 -10.50 -21.27
C LEU A 125 35.60 -9.98 -22.65
N GLY A 126 35.02 -10.86 -23.48
CA GLY A 126 34.62 -10.53 -24.84
C GLY A 126 35.77 -10.52 -25.86
N LYS A 127 36.98 -10.95 -25.46
CA LYS A 127 38.23 -10.83 -26.23
C LYS A 127 38.78 -12.19 -26.68
N GLY A 128 38.14 -13.30 -26.35
CA GLY A 128 38.61 -14.67 -26.63
C GLY A 128 38.38 -15.17 -28.06
N GLY A 129 37.59 -14.46 -28.88
CA GLY A 129 37.33 -14.83 -30.28
C GLY A 129 36.39 -16.04 -30.47
N HIS A 130 35.73 -16.51 -29.41
CA HIS A 130 34.71 -17.55 -29.44
C HIS A 130 33.33 -16.94 -29.75
N GLU A 131 32.40 -17.74 -30.30
CA GLU A 131 31.04 -17.27 -30.63
C GLU A 131 30.27 -16.76 -29.39
N LEU A 132 30.61 -17.27 -28.21
CA LEU A 132 30.03 -16.86 -26.93
C LEU A 132 30.79 -15.72 -26.22
N SER A 133 31.95 -15.29 -26.73
CA SER A 133 32.76 -14.25 -26.08
C SER A 133 31.95 -12.96 -25.94
N LYS A 134 31.24 -12.56 -27.00
CA LYS A 134 30.43 -11.33 -27.02
C LYS A 134 29.11 -11.40 -26.26
N THR A 135 28.72 -12.57 -25.76
CA THR A 135 27.44 -12.76 -25.06
C THR A 135 27.59 -13.14 -23.59
N THR A 136 28.58 -13.96 -23.24
CA THR A 136 28.73 -14.50 -21.86
C THR A 136 30.19 -14.59 -21.43
N GLY A 137 31.10 -13.98 -22.19
CA GLY A 137 32.54 -14.07 -21.92
C GLY A 137 33.11 -15.48 -22.07
N ASN A 138 32.37 -16.40 -22.71
CA ASN A 138 32.71 -17.82 -22.77
C ASN A 138 33.03 -18.47 -21.40
N ALA A 139 32.43 -17.97 -20.30
CA ALA A 139 32.74 -18.40 -18.93
C ALA A 139 32.22 -19.80 -18.53
N GLY A 140 31.64 -20.55 -19.46
CA GLY A 140 31.12 -21.89 -19.19
C GLY A 140 29.89 -21.94 -18.27
N GLY A 141 29.68 -23.09 -17.62
CA GLY A 141 28.49 -23.39 -16.82
C GLY A 141 28.36 -22.52 -15.57
N ARG A 142 27.17 -22.47 -14.97
CA ARG A 142 26.90 -21.69 -13.73
C ARG A 142 27.06 -22.61 -12.52
N VAL A 143 28.03 -22.33 -11.64
CA VAL A 143 28.40 -23.24 -10.54
C VAL A 143 27.84 -22.82 -9.18
N ALA A 144 27.42 -21.57 -9.00
CA ALA A 144 26.68 -21.10 -7.82
C ALA A 144 25.93 -19.81 -8.12
N CYS A 145 24.81 -19.60 -7.44
CA CYS A 145 24.01 -18.38 -7.57
C CYS A 145 23.21 -18.08 -6.30
N GLY A 146 22.76 -16.83 -6.17
CA GLY A 146 21.95 -16.37 -5.04
C GLY A 146 21.32 -15.01 -5.28
N GLU A 147 20.14 -14.78 -4.70
CA GLU A 147 19.38 -13.53 -4.81
C GLU A 147 19.83 -12.50 -3.76
N HIS A 148 19.70 -11.20 -4.08
CA HIS A 148 20.01 -10.09 -3.19
C HIS A 148 18.87 -9.80 -2.21
N TYR A 149 19.21 -9.65 -0.93
CA TYR A 149 18.31 -9.16 0.11
C TYR A 149 18.85 -7.86 0.72
N TRP A 150 17.95 -6.94 1.09
CA TRP A 150 18.32 -5.78 1.90
C TRP A 150 18.86 -6.25 3.26
N ILE A 151 20.02 -5.73 3.67
CA ILE A 151 20.41 -5.81 5.08
C ILE A 151 19.58 -4.75 5.82
N ALA A 152 18.34 -5.06 6.14
CA ALA A 152 17.72 -4.46 7.31
C ALA A 152 18.50 -4.97 8.51
N SER A 153 19.03 -4.09 9.36
CA SER A 153 19.60 -4.50 10.64
C SER A 153 18.57 -5.35 11.39
N LEU A 154 18.76 -6.66 11.38
CA LEU A 154 18.06 -7.59 12.23
C LEU A 154 18.59 -7.33 13.65
N ILE A 155 18.04 -6.33 14.32
CA ILE A 155 18.27 -6.12 15.75
C ILE A 155 17.45 -7.20 16.46
N ILE A 156 18.06 -8.37 16.66
CA ILE A 156 17.62 -9.31 17.68
C ILE A 156 17.91 -8.63 19.02
N PHE A 157 16.87 -8.08 19.66
CA PHE A 157 16.96 -7.68 21.05
C PHE A 157 17.13 -8.95 21.90
N PHE A 158 18.35 -9.21 22.37
CA PHE A 158 18.52 -9.92 23.64
C PHE A 158 18.15 -8.93 24.74
N THR A 159 16.95 -9.06 25.31
CA THR A 159 16.66 -8.39 26.58
C THR A 159 17.52 -9.04 27.66
N SER A 160 18.55 -8.32 28.08
CA SER A 160 19.27 -8.55 29.32
C SER A 160 18.31 -8.48 30.51
N TRP A 161 18.28 -9.52 31.35
CA TRP A 161 18.20 -9.36 32.80
C TRP A 161 18.85 -10.60 33.45
N SER A 162 19.80 -10.32 34.34
CA SER A 162 20.66 -11.23 35.07
C SER A 162 20.05 -11.61 36.43
N PRO A 163 20.77 -12.28 37.33
CA PRO A 163 20.85 -13.73 37.46
C PRO A 163 20.25 -14.20 38.81
N LEU A 164 19.68 -15.41 38.88
CA LEU A 164 19.70 -16.32 40.04
C LEU A 164 18.60 -17.38 39.90
N GLY A 165 19.02 -18.64 39.78
CA GLY A 165 18.44 -19.68 40.61
C GLY A 165 17.64 -20.79 39.93
N TRP A 166 18.34 -21.90 39.66
CA TRP A 166 17.88 -23.30 39.72
C TRP A 166 16.95 -23.85 38.61
N MET A 167 17.64 -24.47 37.64
CA MET A 167 17.46 -25.87 37.17
C MET A 167 16.31 -26.22 36.21
N ASN A 168 16.62 -26.45 34.92
CA ASN A 168 16.56 -27.79 34.33
C ASN A 168 17.17 -27.92 32.91
N HIS A 169 17.71 -29.11 32.66
CA HIS A 169 18.75 -29.44 31.69
C HIS A 169 18.18 -29.92 30.32
N GLN A 170 17.28 -29.16 29.67
CA GLN A 170 16.63 -29.59 28.40
C GLN A 170 16.73 -28.66 27.19
N ILE A 171 17.37 -27.48 27.26
CA ILE A 171 17.50 -26.57 26.10
C ILE A 171 18.96 -26.50 25.61
N ARG A 172 19.59 -27.67 25.52
CA ARG A 172 20.84 -27.87 24.75
C ARG A 172 20.69 -28.89 23.62
N TYR A 173 19.55 -29.58 23.53
CA TYR A 173 19.28 -30.63 22.53
C TYR A 173 18.40 -30.19 21.35
N ALA A 174 17.96 -28.93 21.29
CA ALA A 174 17.08 -28.46 20.19
C ALA A 174 17.83 -27.76 19.04
N VAL A 175 19.09 -27.36 19.22
CA VAL A 175 19.87 -26.61 18.20
C VAL A 175 21.02 -27.44 17.61
N ALA A 176 21.31 -28.62 18.16
CA ALA A 176 22.29 -29.56 17.61
C ALA A 176 21.67 -30.69 16.73
N THR A 177 20.35 -30.87 16.77
CA THR A 177 19.69 -32.02 16.11
C THR A 177 19.16 -31.69 14.71
N LEU A 178 19.00 -30.41 14.35
CA LEU A 178 18.59 -29.99 12.99
C LEU A 178 19.76 -29.90 12.00
N THR A 179 21.00 -29.85 12.49
CA THR A 179 22.21 -29.84 11.63
C THR A 179 22.78 -31.25 11.38
N TRP A 180 22.22 -32.29 12.00
CA TRP A 180 22.68 -33.68 11.84
C TRP A 180 21.72 -34.56 11.02
N ILE A 181 20.44 -34.20 10.89
CA ILE A 181 19.43 -35.01 10.17
C ILE A 181 19.50 -34.85 8.63
N LEU A 182 20.21 -33.85 8.10
CA LEU A 182 20.44 -33.73 6.65
C LEU A 182 21.80 -34.26 6.15
N ILE A 183 22.59 -34.89 7.02
CA ILE A 183 23.91 -35.43 6.66
C ILE A 183 24.10 -36.83 7.28
N SER A 184 23.60 -37.86 6.59
CA SER A 184 24.02 -39.29 6.61
C SER A 184 22.76 -40.14 6.35
N SER A 185 22.70 -41.17 5.52
CA SER A 185 23.70 -42.02 4.89
C SER A 185 23.06 -42.82 3.75
N SER A 186 23.88 -43.18 2.74
CA SER A 186 23.87 -44.50 2.09
C SER A 186 22.69 -45.02 1.25
N LEU A 187 21.92 -44.20 0.53
CA LEU A 187 21.05 -44.71 -0.57
C LEU A 187 21.07 -43.89 -1.88
N TYR A 188 22.01 -42.94 -2.01
CA TYR A 188 22.09 -42.00 -3.15
C TYR A 188 22.39 -42.66 -4.52
N LYS A 189 22.95 -43.88 -4.55
CA LYS A 189 23.41 -44.51 -5.81
C LYS A 189 22.33 -45.30 -6.57
N LEU A 190 21.22 -45.70 -5.95
CA LEU A 190 20.23 -46.56 -6.63
C LEU A 190 19.07 -45.81 -7.31
N ARG A 191 18.84 -44.52 -7.02
CA ARG A 191 17.75 -43.73 -7.64
C ARG A 191 18.11 -43.00 -8.94
N ARG A 192 19.41 -42.87 -9.26
CA ARG A 192 19.89 -42.15 -10.45
C ARG A 192 19.56 -42.83 -11.79
N ARG A 193 19.31 -44.14 -11.82
CA ARG A 193 18.93 -44.86 -13.04
C ARG A 193 17.42 -44.81 -13.36
N ALA A 194 16.56 -44.60 -12.36
CA ALA A 194 15.11 -44.51 -12.59
C ALA A 194 14.68 -43.09 -13.03
N PHE A 195 15.36 -42.04 -12.55
CA PHE A 195 15.01 -40.65 -12.85
C PHE A 195 15.38 -40.21 -14.28
N SER A 196 16.43 -40.80 -14.85
CA SER A 196 16.90 -40.55 -16.23
C SER A 196 15.92 -41.07 -17.30
N LEU A 197 15.15 -42.13 -17.00
CA LEU A 197 14.18 -42.72 -17.93
C LEU A 197 12.83 -41.99 -17.92
N LEU A 198 12.42 -41.35 -16.81
CA LEU A 198 11.21 -40.54 -16.74
C LEU A 198 11.39 -39.14 -17.36
N LEU A 199 12.58 -38.53 -17.22
CA LEU A 199 12.82 -37.19 -17.75
C LEU A 199 12.88 -37.13 -19.29
N ARG A 200 13.22 -38.24 -19.97
CA ARG A 200 13.15 -38.32 -21.44
C ARG A 200 11.73 -38.47 -21.99
N TYR A 201 10.76 -38.86 -21.17
CA TYR A 201 9.37 -38.99 -21.60
C TYR A 201 8.60 -37.66 -21.53
N GLN A 202 8.98 -36.74 -20.63
CA GLN A 202 8.28 -35.45 -20.48
C GLN A 202 8.85 -34.30 -21.33
N ILE A 203 10.07 -34.40 -21.86
CA ILE A 203 10.68 -33.31 -22.65
C ILE A 203 10.11 -33.21 -24.09
N GLN A 204 9.22 -34.12 -24.52
CA GLN A 204 8.67 -34.12 -25.89
C GLN A 204 7.27 -33.52 -26.08
N ARG A 205 6.62 -32.94 -25.07
CA ARG A 205 5.33 -32.22 -25.28
C ARG A 205 5.31 -30.82 -24.66
N GLY A 206 5.60 -29.82 -25.50
CA GLY A 206 4.93 -28.52 -25.56
C GLY A 206 4.89 -27.61 -24.33
N ARG A 207 5.43 -26.39 -24.48
CA ARG A 207 4.91 -25.17 -23.82
C ARG A 207 3.36 -25.23 -23.77
N GLY A 208 2.68 -25.09 -22.63
CA GLY A 208 1.20 -25.13 -22.68
C GLY A 208 0.42 -24.86 -21.39
N MET A 209 -0.45 -23.85 -21.46
CA MET A 209 -1.76 -23.64 -20.81
C MET A 209 -1.90 -23.68 -19.27
N THR A 210 -2.85 -22.87 -18.76
CA THR A 210 -3.34 -22.89 -17.37
C THR A 210 -3.92 -24.27 -17.04
N LEU A 211 -3.44 -24.88 -15.95
CA LEU A 211 -3.94 -26.17 -15.46
C LEU A 211 -5.21 -25.99 -14.63
N LEU A 212 -6.19 -26.88 -14.82
CA LEU A 212 -7.42 -26.96 -14.05
C LEU A 212 -7.24 -27.91 -12.86
N CYS A 213 -7.17 -27.36 -11.65
CA CYS A 213 -7.10 -28.10 -10.39
C CYS A 213 -8.50 -28.30 -9.79
N VAL A 214 -8.85 -29.53 -9.41
CA VAL A 214 -10.12 -29.86 -8.73
C VAL A 214 -9.87 -30.20 -7.26
N PRO A 215 -10.46 -29.47 -6.29
CA PRO A 215 -10.33 -29.79 -4.87
C PRO A 215 -11.18 -31.00 -4.47
N LEU A 216 -10.56 -31.94 -3.77
CA LEU A 216 -11.19 -33.14 -3.21
C LEU A 216 -11.39 -32.93 -1.71
N VAL A 217 -12.66 -32.88 -1.26
CA VAL A 217 -13.04 -32.51 0.11
C VAL A 217 -13.86 -33.59 0.82
N ALA A 218 -13.88 -34.81 0.27
CA ALA A 218 -14.61 -35.93 0.86
C ALA A 218 -14.06 -36.33 2.23
N LYS A 219 -14.91 -36.96 3.04
CA LYS A 219 -14.61 -37.31 4.44
C LYS A 219 -13.84 -38.63 4.61
N THR A 220 -13.73 -39.44 3.56
CA THR A 220 -13.03 -40.73 3.56
C THR A 220 -12.06 -40.87 2.39
N VAL A 221 -11.05 -41.72 2.55
CA VAL A 221 -10.01 -41.99 1.53
C VAL A 221 -10.61 -42.67 0.30
N GLU A 222 -11.55 -43.59 0.50
CA GLU A 222 -12.24 -44.31 -0.57
C GLU A 222 -13.01 -43.34 -1.46
N GLN A 223 -13.72 -42.38 -0.86
CA GLN A 223 -14.48 -41.38 -1.60
C GLN A 223 -13.55 -40.37 -2.28
N MET A 224 -12.49 -39.90 -1.62
CA MET A 224 -11.49 -39.04 -2.29
C MET A 224 -10.85 -39.73 -3.50
N THR A 225 -10.60 -41.03 -3.42
CA THR A 225 -10.07 -41.81 -4.55
C THR A 225 -11.09 -41.91 -5.70
N ALA A 226 -12.37 -42.12 -5.38
CA ALA A 226 -13.44 -42.11 -6.37
C ALA A 226 -13.62 -40.73 -7.03
N ASP A 227 -13.59 -39.65 -6.24
CA ASP A 227 -13.70 -38.27 -6.72
C ASP A 227 -12.52 -37.89 -7.62
N MET A 228 -11.31 -38.39 -7.32
CA MET A 228 -10.14 -38.21 -8.16
C MET A 228 -10.30 -38.87 -9.54
N ALA A 229 -10.91 -40.06 -9.60
CA ALA A 229 -11.25 -40.72 -10.86
C ALA A 229 -12.33 -39.95 -11.63
N ALA A 230 -13.34 -39.41 -10.95
CA ALA A 230 -14.36 -38.55 -11.54
C ALA A 230 -13.79 -37.23 -12.08
N ALA A 231 -12.86 -36.60 -11.36
CA ALA A 231 -12.16 -35.40 -11.79
C ALA A 231 -11.40 -35.63 -13.10
N LYS A 232 -10.71 -36.77 -13.22
CA LYS A 232 -10.07 -37.17 -14.49
C LYS A 232 -11.07 -37.38 -15.62
N ALA A 233 -12.16 -38.11 -15.35
CA ALA A 233 -13.21 -38.33 -16.35
C ALA A 233 -13.84 -37.01 -16.83
N SER A 234 -13.80 -35.97 -15.99
CA SER A 234 -14.30 -34.62 -16.29
C SER A 234 -13.27 -33.69 -16.94
N GLY A 235 -12.04 -34.16 -17.15
CA GLY A 235 -10.98 -33.41 -17.84
C GLY A 235 -10.14 -32.49 -16.96
N ALA A 236 -10.07 -32.73 -15.64
CA ALA A 236 -9.14 -32.02 -14.75
C ALA A 236 -7.68 -32.35 -15.09
N ASP A 237 -6.79 -31.36 -14.92
CA ASP A 237 -5.36 -31.51 -15.16
C ASP A 237 -4.61 -31.99 -13.91
N LEU A 238 -5.11 -31.63 -12.72
CA LEU A 238 -4.62 -32.08 -11.42
C LEU A 238 -5.73 -32.04 -10.36
N VAL A 239 -5.45 -32.59 -9.18
CA VAL A 239 -6.35 -32.53 -8.02
C VAL A 239 -5.65 -31.94 -6.80
N GLU A 240 -6.40 -31.20 -5.98
CA GLU A 240 -6.00 -30.78 -4.65
C GLU A 240 -6.62 -31.73 -3.62
N ILE A 241 -5.80 -32.53 -2.94
CA ILE A 241 -6.23 -33.45 -1.88
C ILE A 241 -6.24 -32.69 -0.56
N ARG A 242 -7.43 -32.26 -0.12
CA ARG A 242 -7.63 -31.55 1.16
C ARG A 242 -7.70 -32.54 2.33
N VAL A 243 -6.53 -33.00 2.78
CA VAL A 243 -6.47 -34.03 3.85
C VAL A 243 -7.01 -33.52 5.19
N ASP A 244 -7.10 -32.19 5.39
CA ASP A 244 -7.81 -31.60 6.54
C ASP A 244 -9.30 -31.94 6.56
N HIS A 245 -9.92 -32.29 5.43
CA HIS A 245 -11.34 -32.67 5.38
C HIS A 245 -11.60 -34.12 5.80
N LEU A 246 -10.61 -35.00 5.83
CA LEU A 246 -10.78 -36.41 6.22
C LEU A 246 -11.12 -36.53 7.71
N SER A 247 -12.19 -37.26 8.05
CA SER A 247 -12.68 -37.33 9.44
C SER A 247 -11.75 -38.07 10.42
N ALA A 248 -10.83 -38.90 9.94
CA ALA A 248 -9.89 -39.67 10.76
C ALA A 248 -8.56 -39.88 10.02
N PHE A 249 -7.93 -38.79 9.59
CA PHE A 249 -6.70 -38.82 8.81
C PHE A 249 -5.51 -39.34 9.63
N LEU A 250 -4.91 -40.41 9.13
CA LEU A 250 -3.66 -40.99 9.63
C LEU A 250 -2.62 -40.94 8.51
N PRO A 251 -1.66 -39.98 8.52
CA PRO A 251 -0.74 -39.74 7.41
C PRO A 251 -0.02 -40.99 6.89
N GLY A 252 0.49 -41.83 7.80
CA GLY A 252 1.21 -43.06 7.46
C GLY A 252 0.36 -44.18 6.83
N ARG A 253 -0.98 -44.13 7.00
CA ARG A 253 -1.91 -45.11 6.42
C ARG A 253 -2.57 -44.56 5.17
N ASP A 254 -3.01 -43.32 5.20
CA ASP A 254 -3.95 -42.75 4.23
C ASP A 254 -3.24 -42.14 3.03
N LEU A 255 -2.09 -41.47 3.21
CA LEU A 255 -1.33 -40.90 2.10
C LEU A 255 -0.85 -41.97 1.10
N PRO A 256 -0.34 -43.15 1.53
CA PRO A 256 -0.01 -44.22 0.60
C PRO A 256 -1.21 -44.66 -0.26
N LEU A 257 -2.42 -44.71 0.32
CA LEU A 257 -3.63 -45.11 -0.43
C LEU A 257 -4.03 -44.04 -1.45
N LEU A 258 -3.95 -42.76 -1.06
CA LEU A 258 -4.30 -41.62 -1.92
C LEU A 258 -3.30 -41.39 -3.06
N LEU A 259 -2.02 -41.73 -2.85
CA LEU A 259 -0.93 -41.36 -3.78
C LEU A 259 -0.43 -42.50 -4.68
N ARG A 260 -0.61 -43.77 -4.30
CA ARG A 260 0.03 -44.92 -4.96
C ARG A 260 -0.44 -45.17 -6.40
N ASP A 261 -1.73 -45.08 -6.66
CA ASP A 261 -2.35 -45.44 -7.95
C ASP A 261 -3.22 -44.28 -8.49
N ARG A 262 -2.80 -43.04 -8.23
CA ARG A 262 -3.55 -41.84 -8.61
C ARG A 262 -3.56 -41.61 -10.13
N PRO A 263 -4.71 -41.29 -10.74
CA PRO A 263 -4.82 -41.16 -12.17
C PRO A 263 -4.50 -39.74 -12.69
N LEU A 264 -4.28 -38.76 -11.79
CA LEU A 264 -3.90 -37.36 -12.03
C LEU A 264 -2.77 -36.92 -11.08
N PRO A 265 -1.99 -35.87 -11.42
CA PRO A 265 -1.10 -35.19 -10.48
C PRO A 265 -1.83 -34.70 -9.23
N ALA A 266 -1.17 -34.72 -8.08
CA ALA A 266 -1.75 -34.37 -6.78
C ALA A 266 -1.00 -33.22 -6.10
N LEU A 267 -1.74 -32.16 -5.76
CA LEU A 267 -1.40 -31.16 -4.76
C LEU A 267 -1.97 -31.61 -3.41
N VAL A 268 -1.12 -31.86 -2.41
CA VAL A 268 -1.59 -32.23 -1.07
C VAL A 268 -1.61 -31.01 -0.16
N THR A 269 -2.78 -30.70 0.40
CA THR A 269 -3.01 -29.54 1.26
C THR A 269 -3.50 -30.01 2.61
N TYR A 270 -2.81 -29.61 3.68
CA TYR A 270 -3.22 -29.90 5.07
C TYR A 270 -3.46 -28.59 5.81
N ARG A 271 -4.58 -27.94 5.50
CA ARG A 271 -4.84 -26.54 5.86
C ARG A 271 -5.33 -26.41 7.31
N PRO A 272 -4.68 -25.57 8.14
CA PRO A 272 -5.09 -25.37 9.53
C PRO A 272 -6.30 -24.44 9.66
N LYS A 273 -7.02 -24.54 10.79
CA LYS A 273 -8.18 -23.67 11.10
C LYS A 273 -7.86 -22.17 11.05
N TRP A 274 -6.65 -21.76 11.40
CA TRP A 274 -6.23 -20.36 11.37
C TRP A 274 -6.05 -19.79 9.94
N GLU A 275 -6.06 -20.64 8.91
CA GLU A 275 -6.08 -20.29 7.48
C GLU A 275 -7.38 -20.76 6.80
N GLY A 276 -8.44 -20.99 7.58
CA GLY A 276 -9.75 -21.39 7.06
C GLY A 276 -9.85 -22.84 6.60
N GLY A 277 -8.94 -23.72 7.03
CA GLY A 277 -9.07 -25.17 6.87
C GLY A 277 -9.74 -25.86 8.06
N GLU A 278 -9.70 -27.19 8.07
CA GLU A 278 -10.34 -28.00 9.12
C GLU A 278 -9.33 -28.60 10.14
N TYR A 279 -8.02 -28.52 9.85
CA TYR A 279 -7.01 -29.11 10.73
C TYR A 279 -6.87 -28.33 12.05
N GLU A 280 -7.00 -29.06 13.15
CA GLU A 280 -6.79 -28.60 14.51
C GLU A 280 -5.80 -29.53 15.21
N GLY A 281 -4.59 -29.03 15.50
CA GLY A 281 -3.51 -29.82 16.05
C GLY A 281 -2.17 -29.09 16.06
N ASP A 282 -1.11 -29.84 16.33
CA ASP A 282 0.27 -29.34 16.39
C ASP A 282 0.88 -29.15 14.99
N ASP A 283 1.41 -27.96 14.72
CA ASP A 283 1.89 -27.58 13.39
C ASP A 283 3.07 -28.45 12.92
N LYS A 284 3.85 -29.03 13.84
CA LYS A 284 4.93 -29.96 13.51
C LYS A 284 4.36 -31.26 12.91
N GLN A 285 3.31 -31.83 13.50
CA GLN A 285 2.66 -33.04 12.98
C GLN A 285 2.03 -32.80 11.60
N ARG A 286 1.45 -31.60 11.40
CA ARG A 286 0.92 -31.16 10.10
C ARG A 286 2.02 -31.13 9.03
N LEU A 287 3.15 -30.50 9.34
CA LEU A 287 4.30 -30.40 8.43
C LEU A 287 4.95 -31.77 8.18
N GLU A 288 5.05 -32.64 9.21
CA GLU A 288 5.52 -34.03 9.05
C GLU A 288 4.64 -34.83 8.09
N ALA A 289 3.32 -34.62 8.10
CA ALA A 289 2.40 -35.25 7.15
C ALA A 289 2.59 -34.74 5.71
N LEU A 290 2.84 -33.44 5.52
CA LEU A 290 3.13 -32.86 4.20
C LEU A 290 4.49 -33.34 3.67
N LEU A 291 5.50 -33.44 4.53
CA LEU A 291 6.80 -34.04 4.18
C LEU A 291 6.63 -35.50 3.77
N LEU A 292 5.84 -36.29 4.51
CA LEU A 292 5.52 -37.66 4.13
C LEU A 292 4.81 -37.74 2.77
N ALA A 293 3.90 -36.81 2.47
CA ALA A 293 3.25 -36.74 1.16
C ALA A 293 4.27 -36.51 0.04
N MET A 294 5.26 -35.63 0.25
CA MET A 294 6.38 -35.43 -0.68
C MET A 294 7.22 -36.71 -0.85
N GLU A 295 7.53 -37.42 0.25
CA GLU A 295 8.31 -38.67 0.22
C GLU A 295 7.59 -39.81 -0.52
N LEU A 296 6.26 -39.86 -0.39
CA LEU A 296 5.37 -40.77 -1.10
C LEU A 296 5.10 -40.33 -2.56
N GLY A 297 5.69 -39.21 -2.97
CA GLY A 297 5.73 -38.75 -4.34
C GLY A 297 4.52 -37.94 -4.77
N ALA A 298 3.89 -37.15 -3.89
CA ALA A 298 2.98 -36.07 -4.30
C ALA A 298 3.68 -35.11 -5.28
N ASP A 299 2.95 -34.57 -6.25
CA ASP A 299 3.51 -33.67 -7.26
C ASP A 299 3.72 -32.27 -6.69
N TYR A 300 2.85 -31.85 -5.77
CA TYR A 300 2.92 -30.58 -5.05
C TYR A 300 2.44 -30.74 -3.60
N VAL A 301 2.87 -29.84 -2.73
CA VAL A 301 2.32 -29.66 -1.37
C VAL A 301 2.03 -28.17 -1.12
N ASP A 302 0.92 -27.87 -0.44
CA ASP A 302 0.55 -26.52 0.02
C ASP A 302 1.03 -26.32 1.46
N VAL A 303 1.83 -25.28 1.72
CA VAL A 303 2.47 -25.03 3.03
C VAL A 303 2.25 -23.59 3.46
N GLU A 304 1.51 -23.41 4.55
CA GLU A 304 1.31 -22.10 5.20
C GLU A 304 2.37 -21.87 6.28
N LEU A 305 3.08 -20.74 6.22
CA LEU A 305 4.13 -20.36 7.17
C LEU A 305 3.62 -19.35 8.20
N LYS A 306 3.59 -19.74 9.49
CA LYS A 306 3.29 -18.84 10.60
C LYS A 306 4.56 -18.10 11.05
N VAL A 307 5.01 -17.10 10.29
CA VAL A 307 6.13 -16.21 10.68
C VAL A 307 5.66 -14.78 10.95
N PRO A 308 6.08 -14.14 12.05
CA PRO A 308 5.81 -12.72 12.27
C PRO A 308 6.40 -11.85 11.16
N MET A 309 5.57 -11.08 10.45
CA MET A 309 5.99 -10.22 9.35
C MET A 309 6.01 -8.74 9.76
N ILE A 310 7.08 -8.01 9.41
CA ILE A 310 7.14 -6.55 9.52
C ILE A 310 7.08 -5.95 8.12
N GLY A 311 5.88 -5.63 7.65
CA GLY A 311 5.65 -4.98 6.34
C GLY A 311 5.35 -3.49 6.51
N LEU A 312 6.20 -2.62 5.98
CA LEU A 312 6.03 -1.16 6.07
C LEU A 312 6.40 -0.49 4.76
N VAL A 313 5.56 0.44 4.32
CA VAL A 313 5.79 1.30 3.15
C VAL A 313 6.26 2.67 3.64
N MET A 314 7.36 3.17 3.10
CA MET A 314 7.93 4.47 3.47
C MET A 314 7.22 5.64 2.76
N GLY A 315 7.48 6.85 3.24
CA GLY A 315 6.97 8.08 2.66
C GLY A 315 5.54 8.41 3.10
N GLU A 316 5.05 9.58 2.69
CA GLU A 316 3.72 10.07 3.08
C GLU A 316 2.58 9.16 2.60
N ARG A 317 2.68 8.63 1.36
CA ARG A 317 1.74 7.65 0.81
C ARG A 317 1.71 6.33 1.60
N GLY A 318 2.81 5.99 2.27
CA GLY A 318 2.96 4.77 3.06
C GLY A 318 2.39 4.84 4.48
N LEU A 319 1.89 5.99 4.94
CA LEU A 319 1.35 6.18 6.29
C LEU A 319 0.33 5.09 6.67
N LEU A 320 -0.53 4.71 5.72
CA LEU A 320 -1.53 3.66 5.87
C LEU A 320 -0.95 2.35 6.41
N SER A 321 0.17 1.89 5.84
CA SER A 321 0.84 0.64 6.23
C SER A 321 1.34 0.66 7.68
N ARG A 322 1.65 1.86 8.21
CA ARG A 322 2.14 2.04 9.58
C ARG A 322 1.00 2.06 10.59
N VAL A 323 -0.17 2.60 10.20
CA VAL A 323 -1.35 2.72 11.07
C VAL A 323 -2.15 1.40 11.09
N LEU A 324 -2.34 0.78 9.93
CA LEU A 324 -3.17 -0.44 9.79
C LEU A 324 -2.41 -1.75 10.02
N CYS A 325 -1.19 -1.68 10.56
CA CYS A 325 -0.37 -2.84 10.91
C CYS A 325 -1.16 -3.89 11.73
N PRO A 326 -1.91 -3.53 12.80
CA PRO A 326 -2.69 -4.52 13.55
C PRO A 326 -3.81 -5.19 12.76
N LYS A 327 -4.45 -4.45 11.82
CA LYS A 327 -5.55 -4.96 11.01
C LYS A 327 -5.08 -6.04 10.03
N TYR A 328 -3.91 -5.85 9.42
CA TYR A 328 -3.39 -6.73 8.37
C TYR A 328 -2.29 -7.69 8.84
N GLY A 329 -2.22 -7.97 10.15
CA GLY A 329 -1.32 -9.00 10.70
C GLY A 329 0.16 -8.61 10.79
N GLY A 330 0.49 -7.33 10.66
CA GLY A 330 1.87 -6.86 10.84
C GLY A 330 2.30 -6.97 12.30
N TYR A 331 3.49 -7.50 12.54
CA TYR A 331 4.02 -7.78 13.88
C TYR A 331 4.35 -6.51 14.67
N LEU A 332 4.91 -5.48 14.02
CA LEU A 332 5.19 -4.19 14.64
C LEU A 332 5.12 -3.02 13.66
N THR A 333 4.97 -1.82 14.21
CA THR A 333 5.10 -0.55 13.50
C THR A 333 6.02 0.39 14.29
N PHE A 334 6.57 1.40 13.63
CA PHE A 334 7.47 2.38 14.25
C PHE A 334 6.75 3.71 14.47
N GLY A 335 6.87 4.25 15.69
CA GLY A 335 6.44 5.60 16.04
C GLY A 335 7.61 6.45 16.54
N THR A 336 7.64 7.72 16.17
CA THR A 336 8.69 8.65 16.62
C THR A 336 8.35 9.27 17.99
N LEU A 337 9.35 9.71 18.74
CA LEU A 337 9.16 10.44 20.00
C LEU A 337 8.65 11.87 19.81
N GLY A 338 8.73 12.41 18.58
CA GLY A 338 8.33 13.76 18.25
C GLY A 338 8.61 14.09 16.79
N GLU A 339 8.16 15.26 16.35
CA GLU A 339 8.44 15.75 15.00
C GLU A 339 9.95 15.91 14.77
N GLY A 340 10.41 15.65 13.54
CA GLY A 340 11.83 15.70 13.17
C GLY A 340 12.68 14.54 13.68
N LYS A 341 12.14 13.65 14.53
CA LYS A 341 12.86 12.47 15.07
C LYS A 341 12.56 11.17 14.31
N ALA A 342 12.19 11.27 13.03
CA ALA A 342 11.92 10.11 12.21
C ALA A 342 13.21 9.44 11.75
N SER A 343 13.31 8.12 11.94
CA SER A 343 14.39 7.30 11.37
C SER A 343 14.09 6.89 9.93
N ALA A 344 12.82 6.95 9.51
CA ALA A 344 12.39 6.68 8.13
C ALA A 344 11.25 7.62 7.71
N PRO A 345 11.18 8.02 6.43
CA PRO A 345 10.10 8.85 5.92
C PRO A 345 8.71 8.27 6.20
N GLY A 346 7.77 9.14 6.57
CA GLY A 346 6.36 8.80 6.81
C GLY A 346 6.05 8.22 8.18
N GLN A 347 7.00 8.17 9.13
CA GLN A 347 6.72 7.70 10.49
C GLN A 347 5.84 8.71 11.26
N PRO A 348 4.67 8.28 11.79
CA PRO A 348 3.90 9.08 12.74
C PRO A 348 4.57 9.10 14.12
N THR A 349 4.18 10.05 14.98
CA THR A 349 4.63 10.04 16.37
C THR A 349 3.90 8.94 17.17
N ILE A 350 4.51 8.48 18.28
CA ILE A 350 3.85 7.55 19.22
C ILE A 350 2.53 8.14 19.73
N SER A 351 2.51 9.45 20.01
CA SER A 351 1.30 10.15 20.44
C SER A 351 0.20 10.07 19.37
N GLN A 352 0.54 10.27 18.09
CA GLN A 352 -0.42 10.12 17.00
C GLN A 352 -0.93 8.68 16.89
N LEU A 353 -0.05 7.68 16.96
CA LEU A 353 -0.46 6.27 16.90
C LEU A 353 -1.42 5.92 18.04
N LEU A 354 -1.09 6.29 19.27
CA LEU A 354 -1.88 5.91 20.46
C LEU A 354 -3.17 6.71 20.60
N HIS A 355 -3.14 8.04 20.39
CA HIS A 355 -4.22 8.93 20.80
C HIS A 355 -5.03 9.50 19.63
N LEU A 356 -4.45 9.58 18.44
CA LEU A 356 -5.15 10.07 17.25
C LEU A 356 -5.70 8.91 16.42
N TYR A 357 -4.87 7.91 16.09
CA TYR A 357 -5.29 6.75 15.30
C TYR A 357 -5.81 5.60 16.16
N ASN A 358 -5.75 5.72 17.50
CA ASN A 358 -6.21 4.70 18.44
C ASN A 358 -5.67 3.30 18.11
N ILE A 359 -4.38 3.17 17.76
CA ILE A 359 -3.81 1.93 17.19
C ILE A 359 -4.06 0.66 18.02
N LYS A 360 -4.21 0.80 19.34
CA LYS A 360 -4.48 -0.31 20.27
C LYS A 360 -5.91 -0.85 20.16
N GLN A 361 -6.82 -0.13 19.52
CA GLN A 361 -8.20 -0.53 19.27
C GLN A 361 -8.39 -1.12 17.86
N ILE A 362 -7.39 -0.97 16.97
CA ILE A 362 -7.46 -1.51 15.61
C ILE A 362 -7.29 -3.02 15.66
N GLY A 363 -8.28 -3.74 15.13
CA GLY A 363 -8.27 -5.20 14.93
C GLY A 363 -8.52 -5.58 13.47
N ALA A 364 -8.64 -6.88 13.21
CA ALA A 364 -8.87 -7.43 11.87
C ALA A 364 -10.17 -6.91 11.24
N ASP A 365 -11.22 -6.73 12.05
CA ASP A 365 -12.56 -6.31 11.59
C ASP A 365 -12.74 -4.79 11.49
N THR A 366 -11.83 -4.01 12.09
CA THR A 366 -11.89 -2.54 12.09
C THR A 366 -12.02 -2.00 10.67
N LYS A 367 -13.00 -1.12 10.47
CA LYS A 367 -13.27 -0.54 9.17
C LYS A 367 -12.28 0.58 8.83
N LEU A 368 -11.92 0.66 7.54
CA LEU A 368 -11.09 1.72 6.99
C LEU A 368 -11.97 2.84 6.42
N THR A 369 -11.60 4.07 6.76
CA THR A 369 -12.05 5.26 6.05
C THR A 369 -10.93 6.30 6.04
N GLY A 370 -11.11 7.41 5.33
CA GLY A 370 -10.09 8.43 5.27
C GLY A 370 -10.44 9.61 4.39
N LEU A 371 -9.54 10.59 4.37
CA LEU A 371 -9.64 11.75 3.49
C LEU A 371 -8.76 11.58 2.28
N ILE A 372 -9.38 11.44 1.11
CA ILE A 372 -8.71 11.46 -0.19
C ILE A 372 -8.41 12.91 -0.59
N GLY A 373 -7.16 13.21 -0.94
CA GLY A 373 -6.75 14.51 -1.43
C GLY A 373 -5.31 14.55 -1.94
N ASN A 374 -4.91 15.68 -2.51
CA ASN A 374 -3.51 16.01 -2.78
C ASN A 374 -3.34 17.53 -2.78
N PRO A 375 -2.72 18.14 -1.74
CA PRO A 375 -2.12 17.51 -0.55
C PRO A 375 -3.15 17.09 0.52
N VAL A 376 -2.74 16.28 1.51
CA VAL A 376 -3.59 15.89 2.66
C VAL A 376 -3.00 16.21 4.03
N ARG A 377 -1.70 16.46 4.14
CA ARG A 377 -1.00 16.69 5.43
C ARG A 377 -1.65 17.72 6.36
N GLN A 378 -2.27 18.75 5.78
CA GLN A 378 -2.90 19.86 6.50
C GLN A 378 -4.22 19.47 7.20
N THR A 379 -4.83 18.36 6.80
CA THR A 379 -6.20 18.02 7.18
C THR A 379 -6.35 17.80 8.67
N LYS A 380 -7.50 18.19 9.23
CA LYS A 380 -7.86 17.87 10.62
C LYS A 380 -9.01 16.86 10.71
N SER A 381 -9.46 16.32 9.56
CA SER A 381 -10.60 15.38 9.50
C SER A 381 -10.36 14.10 10.29
N HIS A 382 -9.12 13.60 10.27
CA HIS A 382 -8.71 12.41 11.03
C HIS A 382 -8.72 12.64 12.55
N ILE A 383 -8.59 13.87 13.03
CA ILE A 383 -8.73 14.21 14.45
C ILE A 383 -10.21 14.13 14.85
N PHE A 384 -11.08 14.77 14.07
CA PHE A 384 -12.53 14.75 14.28
C PHE A 384 -13.08 13.31 14.23
N HIS A 385 -12.85 12.59 13.14
CA HIS A 385 -13.52 11.32 12.89
C HIS A 385 -13.05 10.21 13.82
N ASN A 386 -11.74 10.09 14.11
CA ASN A 386 -11.27 9.07 15.06
C ASN A 386 -11.77 9.33 16.49
N ALA A 387 -11.90 10.60 16.90
CA ALA A 387 -12.49 10.93 18.20
C ALA A 387 -13.99 10.64 18.23
N ALA A 388 -14.71 10.96 17.14
CA ALA A 388 -16.14 10.68 17.00
C ALA A 388 -16.43 9.17 16.99
N PHE A 389 -15.65 8.37 16.24
CA PHE A 389 -15.78 6.92 16.22
C PHE A 389 -15.55 6.31 17.60
N LYS A 390 -14.51 6.76 18.30
CA LYS A 390 -14.22 6.32 19.67
C LYS A 390 -15.35 6.67 20.65
N SER A 391 -15.89 7.89 20.58
CA SER A 391 -16.99 8.33 21.45
C SER A 391 -18.29 7.56 21.16
N ALA A 392 -18.57 7.27 19.87
CA ALA A 392 -19.75 6.52 19.45
C ALA A 392 -19.61 4.99 19.54
N GLY A 393 -18.42 4.46 19.86
CA GLY A 393 -18.15 3.02 19.86
C GLY A 393 -18.19 2.38 18.47
N PHE A 394 -17.94 3.14 17.40
CA PHE A 394 -17.90 2.63 16.03
C PHE A 394 -16.50 2.14 15.69
N ASP A 395 -16.37 0.85 15.33
CA ASP A 395 -15.08 0.22 15.05
C ASP A 395 -14.54 0.59 13.65
N ALA A 396 -13.99 1.81 13.55
CA ALA A 396 -13.34 2.30 12.35
C ALA A 396 -12.14 3.20 12.66
N VAL A 397 -11.23 3.28 11.69
CA VAL A 397 -10.08 4.19 11.70
C VAL A 397 -10.12 5.10 10.48
N TYR A 398 -9.89 6.39 10.73
CA TYR A 398 -9.85 7.44 9.72
C TYR A 398 -8.41 7.90 9.50
N VAL A 399 -7.93 7.84 8.25
CA VAL A 399 -6.55 8.22 7.89
C VAL A 399 -6.48 9.26 6.77
N PRO A 400 -5.46 10.14 6.74
CA PRO A 400 -5.15 10.94 5.56
C PRO A 400 -4.66 10.05 4.40
N LEU A 401 -5.22 10.22 3.21
CA LEU A 401 -4.92 9.41 2.02
C LEU A 401 -4.41 10.32 0.90
N LEU A 402 -3.09 10.38 0.73
CA LEU A 402 -2.45 11.12 -0.35
C LEU A 402 -2.63 10.35 -1.66
N VAL A 403 -3.53 10.82 -2.52
CA VAL A 403 -3.96 10.11 -3.73
C VAL A 403 -3.67 10.95 -4.97
N ASP A 404 -3.03 10.35 -5.96
CA ASP A 404 -2.76 10.96 -7.26
C ASP A 404 -3.86 10.62 -8.28
N ASP A 405 -4.24 9.34 -8.38
CA ASP A 405 -5.32 8.84 -9.23
C ASP A 405 -6.46 8.26 -8.39
N LEU A 406 -7.60 8.94 -8.42
CA LEU A 406 -8.79 8.53 -7.66
C LEU A 406 -9.37 7.19 -8.14
N THR A 407 -9.38 6.93 -9.44
CA THR A 407 -9.98 5.70 -10.00
C THR A 407 -9.16 4.49 -9.58
N ALA A 408 -7.83 4.56 -9.75
CA ALA A 408 -6.92 3.51 -9.32
C ALA A 408 -7.01 3.27 -7.81
N PHE A 409 -7.13 4.35 -7.02
CA PHE A 409 -7.31 4.26 -5.58
C PHE A 409 -8.60 3.51 -5.21
N LEU A 410 -9.76 3.90 -5.76
CA LEU A 410 -11.03 3.26 -5.43
C LEU A 410 -11.04 1.78 -5.85
N HIS A 411 -10.39 1.43 -6.97
CA HIS A 411 -10.21 0.04 -7.37
C HIS A 411 -9.36 -0.75 -6.36
N ALA A 412 -8.22 -0.20 -5.93
CA ALA A 412 -7.32 -0.83 -4.97
C ALA A 412 -7.95 -1.00 -3.57
N PHE A 413 -8.87 -0.11 -3.18
CA PHE A 413 -9.53 -0.12 -1.87
C PHE A 413 -11.02 -0.51 -1.94
N SER A 414 -11.38 -1.35 -2.91
CA SER A 414 -12.74 -1.83 -3.17
C SER A 414 -13.24 -2.92 -2.20
N SER A 415 -12.37 -3.41 -1.30
CA SER A 415 -12.72 -4.47 -0.35
C SER A 415 -13.79 -4.01 0.67
N PRO A 416 -14.52 -4.96 1.30
CA PRO A 416 -15.49 -4.66 2.37
C PRO A 416 -14.88 -4.08 3.66
N ASP A 417 -13.56 -3.95 3.74
CA ASP A 417 -12.89 -3.26 4.83
C ASP A 417 -13.16 -1.76 4.81
N SER A 418 -13.39 -1.19 3.63
CA SER A 418 -13.65 0.24 3.46
C SER A 418 -15.13 0.56 3.64
N VAL A 419 -15.48 1.49 4.54
CA VAL A 419 -16.88 2.00 4.66
C VAL A 419 -17.16 3.16 3.70
N GLY A 420 -16.11 3.85 3.25
CA GLY A 420 -16.21 5.03 2.43
C GLY A 420 -15.06 6.00 2.68
N PHE A 421 -15.06 7.12 1.97
CA PHE A 421 -13.99 8.11 2.01
C PHE A 421 -14.55 9.53 1.94
N SER A 422 -13.98 10.46 2.69
CA SER A 422 -14.14 11.87 2.39
C SER A 422 -13.24 12.24 1.21
N CYS A 423 -13.61 13.28 0.46
CA CYS A 423 -12.89 13.74 -0.72
C CYS A 423 -12.70 15.26 -0.66
N THR A 424 -11.46 15.71 -0.83
CA THR A 424 -11.10 17.12 -0.91
C THR A 424 -10.37 17.43 -2.22
N MET A 425 -9.85 18.65 -2.36
CA MET A 425 -9.08 19.09 -3.51
C MET A 425 -7.95 18.11 -3.86
N PRO A 426 -7.70 17.83 -5.16
CA PRO A 426 -8.44 18.28 -6.35
C PRO A 426 -9.59 17.34 -6.77
N HIS A 427 -9.90 16.31 -5.97
CA HIS A 427 -10.62 15.13 -6.43
C HIS A 427 -12.15 15.25 -6.42
N LYS A 428 -12.73 16.30 -5.81
CA LYS A 428 -14.20 16.42 -5.65
C LYS A 428 -14.98 16.33 -6.97
N GLU A 429 -14.47 16.93 -8.04
CA GLU A 429 -15.13 16.92 -9.35
C GLU A 429 -14.91 15.59 -10.09
N ILE A 430 -13.73 15.01 -9.95
CA ILE A 430 -13.37 13.70 -10.53
C ILE A 430 -14.21 12.59 -9.88
N ALA A 431 -14.46 12.69 -8.57
CA ALA A 431 -15.25 11.74 -7.80
C ALA A 431 -16.68 11.56 -8.34
N VAL A 432 -17.26 12.58 -8.98
CA VAL A 432 -18.58 12.46 -9.66
C VAL A 432 -18.56 11.39 -10.75
N ARG A 433 -17.43 11.25 -11.45
CA ARG A 433 -17.27 10.30 -12.56
C ARG A 433 -16.77 8.93 -12.10
N CYS A 434 -16.03 8.88 -10.99
CA CYS A 434 -15.45 7.65 -10.46
C CYS A 434 -16.42 6.85 -9.57
N CYS A 435 -17.49 7.48 -9.04
CA CYS A 435 -18.51 6.74 -8.29
C CYS A 435 -19.46 5.99 -9.23
N ASP A 436 -19.87 4.79 -8.83
CA ASP A 436 -20.85 3.97 -9.57
C ASP A 436 -22.23 4.62 -9.60
N ALA A 437 -22.57 5.34 -8.54
CA ALA A 437 -23.78 6.14 -8.44
C ALA A 437 -23.47 7.46 -7.74
N VAL A 438 -24.28 8.48 -8.00
CA VAL A 438 -24.15 9.80 -7.36
C VAL A 438 -25.52 10.24 -6.90
N ASP A 439 -25.60 10.67 -5.64
CA ASP A 439 -26.78 11.28 -5.03
C ASP A 439 -27.30 12.44 -5.91
N PRO A 440 -28.63 12.63 -6.06
CA PRO A 440 -29.19 13.66 -6.92
C PRO A 440 -28.69 15.09 -6.63
N ILE A 441 -28.46 15.42 -5.35
CA ILE A 441 -27.93 16.73 -4.97
C ILE A 441 -26.46 16.83 -5.36
N ALA A 442 -25.64 15.83 -5.03
CA ALA A 442 -24.22 15.82 -5.41
C ALA A 442 -24.02 15.86 -6.93
N LYS A 443 -24.90 15.19 -7.69
CA LYS A 443 -24.91 15.22 -9.16
C LYS A 443 -25.28 16.61 -9.68
N SER A 444 -26.25 17.28 -9.07
CA SER A 444 -26.66 18.65 -9.43
C SER A 444 -25.59 19.69 -9.11
N ILE A 445 -24.87 19.51 -7.99
CA ILE A 445 -23.70 20.32 -7.65
C ILE A 445 -22.55 20.06 -8.63
N GLY A 446 -22.43 18.82 -9.15
CA GLY A 446 -21.29 18.41 -9.97
C GLY A 446 -19.99 18.31 -9.17
N ALA A 447 -20.09 17.95 -7.87
CA ALA A 447 -18.97 17.67 -6.99
C ALA A 447 -19.37 16.71 -5.87
N VAL A 448 -18.51 15.75 -5.54
CA VAL A 448 -18.66 14.77 -4.46
C VAL A 448 -17.58 15.01 -3.41
N ASN A 449 -17.96 15.21 -2.14
CA ASN A 449 -17.01 15.30 -1.02
C ASN A 449 -17.05 14.07 -0.11
N THR A 450 -17.99 13.15 -0.33
CA THR A 450 -18.21 12.00 0.54
C THR A 450 -18.58 10.81 -0.34
N ILE A 451 -17.81 9.74 -0.27
CA ILE A 451 -18.02 8.50 -1.03
C ILE A 451 -18.38 7.42 -0.02
N ILE A 452 -19.50 6.74 -0.22
CA ILE A 452 -19.96 5.65 0.64
C ILE A 452 -19.87 4.35 -0.12
N ARG A 453 -19.22 3.34 0.44
CA ARG A 453 -19.25 1.99 -0.11
C ARG A 453 -20.53 1.32 0.38
N ARG A 454 -21.52 1.20 -0.50
CA ARG A 454 -22.83 0.67 -0.13
C ARG A 454 -22.70 -0.81 0.29
N PRO A 455 -23.12 -1.19 1.50
CA PRO A 455 -22.93 -2.56 1.99
C PRO A 455 -23.62 -3.63 1.15
N SER A 456 -24.75 -3.31 0.50
CA SER A 456 -25.58 -4.28 -0.22
C SER A 456 -24.95 -4.82 -1.50
N ASP A 457 -24.16 -4.02 -2.21
CA ASP A 457 -23.59 -4.38 -3.52
C ASP A 457 -22.14 -3.92 -3.71
N GLY A 458 -21.53 -3.31 -2.70
CA GLY A 458 -20.15 -2.84 -2.72
C GLY A 458 -19.90 -1.62 -3.60
N LYS A 459 -20.93 -1.04 -4.22
CA LYS A 459 -20.79 0.12 -5.10
C LYS A 459 -20.43 1.39 -4.34
N PHE A 460 -19.60 2.22 -4.94
CA PHE A 460 -19.28 3.55 -4.43
C PHE A 460 -20.35 4.57 -4.83
N VAL A 461 -21.00 5.15 -3.82
CA VAL A 461 -22.05 6.16 -3.98
C VAL A 461 -21.51 7.52 -3.54
N GLY A 462 -21.52 8.50 -4.44
CA GLY A 462 -21.05 9.86 -4.18
C GLY A 462 -22.12 10.77 -3.60
N HIS A 463 -21.79 11.48 -2.52
CA HIS A 463 -22.62 12.45 -1.81
C HIS A 463 -21.87 13.78 -1.63
N ASN A 464 -22.61 14.83 -1.25
CA ASN A 464 -22.06 16.14 -0.94
C ASN A 464 -22.62 16.67 0.38
N THR A 465 -21.77 16.93 1.37
CA THR A 465 -22.12 17.54 2.67
C THR A 465 -21.61 18.98 2.80
N ASP A 466 -20.81 19.46 1.84
CA ASP A 466 -20.22 20.82 1.85
C ASP A 466 -21.32 21.89 1.76
N TYR A 467 -22.32 21.71 0.88
CA TYR A 467 -23.37 22.71 0.66
C TYR A 467 -24.16 22.98 1.95
N PHE A 468 -24.56 21.91 2.65
CA PHE A 468 -25.28 22.01 3.90
C PHE A 468 -24.42 22.66 4.98
N GLY A 469 -23.15 22.25 5.09
CA GLY A 469 -22.22 22.78 6.08
C GLY A 469 -22.01 24.28 5.94
N ALA A 470 -21.82 24.78 4.72
CA ALA A 470 -21.61 26.20 4.47
C ALA A 470 -22.89 27.03 4.62
N ILE A 471 -23.98 26.63 3.96
CA ILE A 471 -25.22 27.43 3.95
C ILE A 471 -25.84 27.53 5.34
N SER A 472 -25.88 26.43 6.09
CA SER A 472 -26.43 26.48 7.45
C SER A 472 -25.56 27.33 8.39
N ALA A 473 -24.24 27.36 8.22
CA ALA A 473 -23.36 28.24 9.00
C ALA A 473 -23.65 29.72 8.73
N ILE A 474 -23.86 30.07 7.46
CA ILE A 474 -24.20 31.43 7.04
C ILE A 474 -25.60 31.84 7.54
N GLU A 475 -26.61 30.98 7.36
CA GLU A 475 -27.98 31.28 7.80
C GLU A 475 -28.08 31.44 9.31
N ASP A 476 -27.40 30.60 10.10
CA ASP A 476 -27.42 30.69 11.57
C ASP A 476 -26.84 32.02 12.06
N GLU A 477 -25.73 32.47 11.46
CA GLU A 477 -25.10 33.74 11.83
C GLU A 477 -25.97 34.95 11.44
N LEU A 478 -26.58 34.93 10.25
CA LEU A 478 -27.49 36.00 9.81
C LEU A 478 -28.73 36.13 10.70
N ARG A 479 -29.28 35.00 11.15
CA ARG A 479 -30.44 35.02 12.07
C ARG A 479 -30.03 35.55 13.44
N GLY A 480 -28.87 35.13 13.94
CA GLY A 480 -28.31 35.61 15.21
C GLY A 480 -28.04 37.12 15.22
N SER A 481 -27.42 37.65 14.16
CA SER A 481 -27.09 39.08 14.06
C SER A 481 -28.31 39.99 13.89
N GLN A 482 -29.41 39.46 13.35
CA GLN A 482 -30.69 40.18 13.18
C GLN A 482 -31.63 40.04 14.40
N GLY A 483 -31.24 39.29 15.44
CA GLY A 483 -32.10 39.02 16.61
C GLY A 483 -33.35 38.19 16.29
N LEU A 484 -33.35 37.48 15.15
CA LEU A 484 -34.47 36.67 14.70
C LEU A 484 -34.46 35.32 15.42
N GLY A 485 -35.58 34.97 16.07
CA GLY A 485 -35.77 33.67 16.72
C GLY A 485 -35.76 32.51 15.72
N LYS A 486 -35.40 31.30 16.19
CA LYS A 486 -35.34 30.08 15.36
C LYS A 486 -36.70 29.59 14.83
N GLU A 487 -37.81 30.15 15.30
CA GLU A 487 -39.14 29.52 15.16
C GLU A 487 -40.15 30.28 14.28
N GLU A 488 -39.86 31.51 13.79
CA GLU A 488 -40.92 32.37 13.21
C GLU A 488 -40.84 32.70 11.71
N GLU A 489 -39.80 32.32 10.95
CA GLU A 489 -39.75 32.65 9.51
C GLU A 489 -39.64 31.43 8.59
N THR A 490 -40.61 31.31 7.68
CA THR A 490 -40.64 30.30 6.60
C THR A 490 -39.64 30.59 5.49
N ALA A 491 -39.11 31.81 5.37
CA ALA A 491 -38.18 32.22 4.33
C ALA A 491 -36.71 32.18 4.79
N SER A 492 -35.80 31.88 3.85
CA SER A 492 -34.36 31.94 4.10
C SER A 492 -33.87 33.38 4.20
N PRO A 493 -32.93 33.72 5.11
CA PRO A 493 -32.31 35.05 5.15
C PRO A 493 -31.46 35.35 3.90
N LEU A 494 -31.21 34.34 3.04
CA LEU A 494 -30.49 34.50 1.77
C LEU A 494 -31.42 34.88 0.61
N ALA A 495 -32.73 34.69 0.76
CA ALA A 495 -33.69 34.87 -0.33
C ALA A 495 -33.65 36.31 -0.85
N GLY A 496 -33.51 36.45 -2.18
CA GLY A 496 -33.46 37.74 -2.86
C GLY A 496 -32.14 38.52 -2.74
N ARG A 497 -31.22 38.17 -1.83
CA ARG A 497 -29.94 38.88 -1.65
C ARG A 497 -28.92 38.52 -2.73
N VAL A 498 -28.06 39.46 -3.10
CA VAL A 498 -26.85 39.14 -3.91
C VAL A 498 -25.90 38.30 -3.06
N PHE A 499 -25.57 37.11 -3.58
CA PHE A 499 -24.64 36.18 -2.94
C PHE A 499 -23.44 35.94 -3.87
N VAL A 500 -22.30 36.52 -3.50
CA VAL A 500 -21.06 36.42 -4.25
C VAL A 500 -20.25 35.22 -3.77
N VAL A 501 -19.98 34.28 -4.67
CA VAL A 501 -19.07 33.14 -4.43
C VAL A 501 -17.75 33.40 -5.13
N MET A 502 -16.66 33.47 -4.37
CA MET A 502 -15.29 33.48 -4.91
C MET A 502 -14.78 32.05 -5.06
N GLY A 503 -14.47 31.64 -6.28
CA GLY A 503 -13.96 30.31 -6.59
C GLY A 503 -15.02 29.40 -7.22
N ALA A 504 -14.66 28.76 -8.33
CA ALA A 504 -15.52 27.84 -9.08
C ALA A 504 -15.06 26.37 -9.00
N GLY A 505 -14.39 25.99 -7.91
CA GLY A 505 -14.01 24.60 -7.58
C GLY A 505 -15.13 23.83 -6.88
N GLY A 506 -14.86 22.60 -6.41
CA GLY A 506 -15.88 21.76 -5.77
C GLY A 506 -16.60 22.40 -4.56
N ALA A 507 -15.89 23.15 -3.70
CA ALA A 507 -16.52 23.89 -2.60
C ALA A 507 -17.38 25.05 -3.11
N GLY A 508 -16.87 25.82 -4.08
CA GLY A 508 -17.61 26.92 -4.71
C GLY A 508 -18.89 26.44 -5.40
N LYS A 509 -18.85 25.30 -6.09
CA LYS A 509 -20.03 24.63 -6.67
C LYS A 509 -21.08 24.32 -5.60
N ALA A 510 -20.66 23.75 -4.47
CA ALA A 510 -21.56 23.37 -3.38
C ALA A 510 -22.21 24.61 -2.73
N ILE A 511 -21.42 25.65 -2.46
CA ILE A 511 -21.91 26.92 -1.88
C ILE A 511 -22.86 27.63 -2.85
N ALA A 512 -22.50 27.74 -4.13
CA ALA A 512 -23.34 28.37 -5.15
C ALA A 512 -24.68 27.65 -5.32
N TYR A 513 -24.66 26.32 -5.39
CA TYR A 513 -25.88 25.50 -5.42
C TYR A 513 -26.74 25.76 -4.17
N GLY A 514 -26.14 25.69 -2.99
CA GLY A 514 -26.86 25.88 -1.74
C GLY A 514 -27.49 27.28 -1.62
N ALA A 515 -26.77 28.33 -2.04
CA ALA A 515 -27.30 29.70 -2.04
C ALA A 515 -28.49 29.87 -3.00
N LYS A 516 -28.40 29.28 -4.20
CA LYS A 516 -29.50 29.25 -5.17
C LYS A 516 -30.74 28.54 -4.61
N GLU A 517 -30.58 27.37 -3.99
CA GLU A 517 -31.71 26.62 -3.42
C GLU A 517 -32.39 27.38 -2.27
N LYS A 518 -31.69 28.36 -1.67
CA LYS A 518 -32.23 29.28 -0.67
C LYS A 518 -32.81 30.58 -1.26
N GLY A 519 -32.85 30.70 -2.59
CA GLY A 519 -33.44 31.84 -3.31
C GLY A 519 -32.52 33.05 -3.48
N ALA A 520 -31.21 32.91 -3.27
CA ALA A 520 -30.26 34.01 -3.46
C ALA A 520 -29.99 34.30 -4.95
N ARG A 521 -29.64 35.55 -5.26
CA ARG A 521 -29.12 35.94 -6.58
C ARG A 521 -27.62 35.69 -6.62
N VAL A 522 -27.23 34.54 -7.16
CA VAL A 522 -25.84 34.07 -7.10
C VAL A 522 -24.96 34.76 -8.14
N VAL A 523 -23.79 35.24 -7.71
CA VAL A 523 -22.72 35.77 -8.56
C VAL A 523 -21.48 34.92 -8.34
N ILE A 524 -20.86 34.43 -9.42
CA ILE A 524 -19.65 33.61 -9.36
C ILE A 524 -18.45 34.45 -9.83
N ALA A 525 -17.54 34.74 -8.91
CA ALA A 525 -16.29 35.41 -9.21
C ALA A 525 -15.14 34.38 -9.23
N ASN A 526 -14.38 34.29 -10.32
CA ASN A 526 -13.28 33.34 -10.41
C ASN A 526 -12.11 33.85 -11.25
N ARG A 527 -10.89 33.39 -10.94
CA ARG A 527 -9.68 33.73 -11.70
C ARG A 527 -9.76 33.26 -13.16
N THR A 528 -10.26 32.05 -13.38
CA THR A 528 -10.54 31.52 -14.72
C THR A 528 -12.01 31.81 -15.03
N TYR A 529 -12.27 32.79 -15.89
CA TYR A 529 -13.62 33.31 -16.14
C TYR A 529 -14.58 32.26 -16.71
N GLU A 530 -14.07 31.37 -17.55
CA GLU A 530 -14.84 30.29 -18.18
C GLU A 530 -15.45 29.37 -17.13
N ARG A 531 -14.71 29.05 -16.07
CA ARG A 531 -15.23 28.27 -14.94
C ARG A 531 -16.32 29.01 -14.17
N ALA A 532 -16.21 30.34 -14.03
CA ALA A 532 -17.28 31.14 -13.43
C ALA A 532 -18.53 31.12 -14.32
N ARG A 533 -18.37 31.25 -15.63
CA ARG A 533 -19.48 31.21 -16.61
C ARG A 533 -20.20 29.86 -16.61
N GLU A 534 -19.47 28.76 -16.58
CA GLU A 534 -20.04 27.42 -16.49
C GLU A 534 -20.86 27.23 -15.21
N LEU A 535 -20.30 27.60 -14.06
CA LEU A 535 -20.99 27.47 -12.78
C LEU A 535 -22.20 28.43 -12.69
N ALA A 536 -22.05 29.68 -13.11
CA ALA A 536 -23.15 30.64 -13.16
C ALA A 536 -24.32 30.12 -14.01
N LYS A 537 -24.04 29.53 -15.17
CA LYS A 537 -25.06 28.89 -16.01
C LYS A 537 -25.76 27.73 -15.29
N GLN A 538 -25.02 26.91 -14.54
CA GLN A 538 -25.60 25.78 -13.79
C GLN A 538 -26.55 26.23 -12.68
N VAL A 539 -26.23 27.33 -11.99
CA VAL A 539 -27.05 27.84 -10.88
C VAL A 539 -28.05 28.93 -11.30
N GLY A 540 -28.05 29.37 -12.56
CA GLY A 540 -28.88 30.48 -13.03
C GLY A 540 -28.43 31.85 -12.49
N GLY A 541 -27.13 32.01 -12.24
CA GLY A 541 -26.51 33.22 -11.71
C GLY A 541 -25.72 34.04 -12.73
N GLN A 542 -24.98 35.03 -12.24
CA GLN A 542 -24.08 35.88 -13.03
C GLN A 542 -22.62 35.43 -12.87
N ALA A 543 -21.83 35.48 -13.94
CA ALA A 543 -20.39 35.26 -13.87
C ALA A 543 -19.63 36.59 -13.89
N LEU A 544 -18.56 36.66 -13.11
CA LEU A 544 -17.73 37.84 -12.95
C LEU A 544 -16.23 37.45 -13.01
N PRO A 545 -15.39 38.14 -13.80
CA PRO A 545 -13.95 38.02 -13.66
C PRO A 545 -13.52 38.45 -12.25
N LEU A 546 -12.64 37.69 -11.58
CA LEU A 546 -12.22 38.04 -10.21
C LEU A 546 -11.60 39.45 -10.11
N SER A 547 -10.96 39.93 -11.17
CA SER A 547 -10.40 41.29 -11.26
C SER A 547 -11.44 42.42 -11.21
N GLU A 548 -12.70 42.13 -11.53
CA GLU A 548 -13.79 43.11 -11.52
C GLU A 548 -14.55 43.11 -10.19
N LEU A 549 -14.34 42.10 -9.34
CA LEU A 549 -15.09 41.93 -8.09
C LEU A 549 -14.93 43.10 -7.12
N GLU A 550 -13.76 43.74 -7.11
CA GLU A 550 -13.48 44.86 -6.23
C GLU A 550 -14.42 46.06 -6.45
N ASN A 551 -14.88 46.26 -7.69
CA ASN A 551 -15.80 47.35 -8.05
C ASN A 551 -17.25 46.85 -8.25
N PHE A 552 -17.53 45.59 -7.91
CA PHE A 552 -18.84 45.00 -8.08
C PHE A 552 -19.67 45.14 -6.79
N HIS A 553 -20.54 46.14 -6.78
CA HIS A 553 -21.45 46.42 -5.66
C HIS A 553 -22.80 46.95 -6.18
N PRO A 554 -23.60 46.13 -6.88
CA PRO A 554 -24.89 46.56 -7.42
C PRO A 554 -25.89 46.96 -6.32
N GLU A 555 -25.67 46.53 -5.08
CA GLU A 555 -26.43 46.88 -3.88
C GLU A 555 -25.52 46.75 -2.63
N ASP A 556 -25.95 47.35 -1.52
CA ASP A 556 -25.34 47.12 -0.21
C ASP A 556 -25.99 45.93 0.51
N GLY A 557 -25.30 45.38 1.51
CA GLY A 557 -25.80 44.27 2.31
C GLY A 557 -25.71 42.91 1.60
N MET A 558 -24.82 42.80 0.61
CA MET A 558 -24.51 41.55 -0.09
C MET A 558 -23.89 40.51 0.85
N ILE A 559 -23.80 39.26 0.39
CA ILE A 559 -23.11 38.18 1.11
C ILE A 559 -21.91 37.73 0.28
N LEU A 560 -20.73 37.67 0.90
CA LEU A 560 -19.51 37.15 0.28
C LEU A 560 -19.19 35.77 0.83
N ALA A 561 -18.84 34.82 -0.03
CA ALA A 561 -18.33 33.51 0.35
C ALA A 561 -17.02 33.19 -0.39
N ASN A 562 -15.90 33.15 0.33
CA ASN A 562 -14.65 32.64 -0.20
C ASN A 562 -14.66 31.11 -0.20
N ALA A 563 -14.53 30.52 -1.39
CA ALA A 563 -14.35 29.08 -1.59
C ALA A 563 -13.00 28.74 -2.26
N THR A 564 -12.06 29.70 -2.27
CA THR A 564 -10.69 29.53 -2.75
C THR A 564 -9.75 29.19 -1.59
N PRO A 565 -8.55 28.63 -1.86
CA PRO A 565 -7.56 28.39 -0.81
C PRO A 565 -6.78 29.66 -0.40
N VAL A 566 -7.10 30.85 -0.93
CA VAL A 566 -6.39 32.10 -0.61
C VAL A 566 -6.57 32.43 0.87
N GLY A 567 -5.46 32.69 1.58
CA GLY A 567 -5.45 32.91 3.03
C GLY A 567 -5.23 31.64 3.87
N MET A 568 -5.21 30.45 3.25
CA MET A 568 -4.88 29.18 3.92
C MET A 568 -3.37 29.10 4.21
N GLN A 569 -2.99 28.44 5.31
CA GLN A 569 -1.58 28.18 5.62
C GLN A 569 -0.85 27.49 4.45
N PRO A 570 0.39 27.92 4.12
CA PRO A 570 1.21 28.91 4.82
C PRO A 570 0.95 30.38 4.43
N ASN A 571 0.09 30.65 3.45
CA ASN A 571 -0.13 31.96 2.83
C ASN A 571 -1.12 32.84 3.61
N VAL A 572 -0.96 32.94 4.93
CA VAL A 572 -1.89 33.62 5.86
C VAL A 572 -2.00 35.14 5.65
N GLY A 573 -1.05 35.73 4.91
CA GLY A 573 -1.03 37.15 4.58
C GLY A 573 -1.82 37.51 3.31
N GLU A 574 -2.30 36.53 2.55
CA GLU A 574 -3.07 36.76 1.33
C GLU A 574 -4.56 36.99 1.63
N THR A 575 -5.23 37.76 0.78
CA THR A 575 -6.69 37.94 0.80
C THR A 575 -7.23 37.91 -0.63
N PRO A 576 -8.39 37.27 -0.89
CA PRO A 576 -8.97 37.22 -2.23
C PRO A 576 -9.66 38.54 -2.64
N LEU A 577 -9.95 39.42 -1.68
CA LEU A 577 -10.62 40.71 -1.91
C LEU A 577 -10.00 41.78 -1.02
N ALA A 578 -9.83 42.99 -1.55
CA ALA A 578 -9.26 44.11 -0.79
C ALA A 578 -10.26 44.65 0.23
N LYS A 579 -9.76 45.04 1.41
CA LYS A 579 -10.54 45.64 2.51
C LYS A 579 -11.55 46.71 2.08
N ARG A 580 -11.19 47.59 1.14
CA ARG A 580 -12.05 48.69 0.68
C ARG A 580 -13.38 48.25 0.07
N ALA A 581 -13.45 47.04 -0.50
CA ALA A 581 -14.68 46.50 -1.07
C ALA A 581 -15.57 45.80 -0.03
N LEU A 582 -15.06 45.49 1.17
CA LEU A 582 -15.77 44.69 2.16
C LEU A 582 -16.96 45.42 2.78
N GLY A 583 -16.95 46.75 2.83
CA GLY A 583 -18.02 47.56 3.43
C GLY A 583 -19.40 47.43 2.76
N HIS A 584 -19.46 46.88 1.54
CA HIS A 584 -20.73 46.63 0.82
C HIS A 584 -21.41 45.31 1.19
N TYR A 585 -20.77 44.49 2.03
CA TYR A 585 -21.28 43.18 2.44
C TYR A 585 -21.86 43.24 3.86
N ALA A 586 -23.00 42.60 4.06
CA ALA A 586 -23.56 42.35 5.39
C ALA A 586 -22.86 41.18 6.09
N LEU A 587 -22.38 40.20 5.33
CA LEU A 587 -21.69 39.03 5.85
C LEU A 587 -20.57 38.57 4.92
N VAL A 588 -19.43 38.20 5.51
CA VAL A 588 -18.31 37.55 4.83
C VAL A 588 -18.05 36.16 5.43
N PHE A 589 -18.20 35.14 4.59
CA PHE A 589 -17.87 33.75 4.89
C PHE A 589 -16.54 33.36 4.24
N ASP A 590 -15.73 32.57 4.94
CA ASP A 590 -14.50 32.01 4.40
C ASP A 590 -14.44 30.50 4.65
N ALA A 591 -14.37 29.69 3.58
CA ALA A 591 -14.25 28.23 3.69
C ALA A 591 -12.90 27.78 4.26
N VAL A 592 -11.88 28.66 4.23
CA VAL A 592 -10.60 28.40 4.89
C VAL A 592 -10.82 28.35 6.41
N TYR A 593 -10.41 27.24 7.03
CA TYR A 593 -10.56 27.02 8.47
C TYR A 593 -9.21 27.01 9.22
N ALA A 594 -8.10 27.02 8.50
CA ALA A 594 -6.74 27.01 9.04
C ALA A 594 -5.89 28.08 8.33
N PRO A 595 -5.70 29.26 8.94
CA PRO A 595 -6.00 29.60 10.33
C PRO A 595 -7.50 29.83 10.59
N LYS A 596 -7.94 29.75 11.86
CA LYS A 596 -9.32 30.07 12.28
C LYS A 596 -9.78 31.47 11.85
N VAL A 597 -8.90 32.47 11.91
CA VAL A 597 -9.18 33.84 11.47
C VAL A 597 -8.23 34.20 10.33
N THR A 598 -8.75 34.23 9.11
CA THR A 598 -7.99 34.61 7.92
C THR A 598 -7.85 36.14 7.81
N ARG A 599 -6.97 36.61 6.93
CA ARG A 599 -6.87 38.04 6.61
C ARG A 599 -8.21 38.60 6.11
N LEU A 600 -8.95 37.85 5.29
CA LEU A 600 -10.26 38.24 4.79
C LEU A 600 -11.25 38.51 5.93
N LEU A 601 -11.38 37.55 6.86
CA LEU A 601 -12.30 37.68 7.99
C LEU A 601 -11.89 38.82 8.92
N ARG A 602 -10.60 38.97 9.21
CA ARG A 602 -10.10 40.07 10.02
C ARG A 602 -10.40 41.44 9.38
N GLU A 603 -10.11 41.61 8.09
CA GLU A 603 -10.38 42.87 7.38
C GLU A 603 -11.89 43.15 7.27
N ALA A 604 -12.73 42.12 7.18
CA ALA A 604 -14.19 42.26 7.19
C ALA A 604 -14.72 42.72 8.56
N GLU A 605 -14.23 42.13 9.65
CA GLU A 605 -14.57 42.53 11.01
C GLU A 605 -14.15 43.98 11.29
N GLU A 606 -12.97 44.40 10.84
CA GLU A 606 -12.50 45.80 10.91
C GLU A 606 -13.38 46.78 10.12
N CYS A 607 -14.17 46.29 9.16
CA CYS A 607 -15.17 47.06 8.41
C CYS A 607 -16.56 47.00 9.03
N GLY A 608 -16.73 46.37 10.20
CA GLY A 608 -18.03 46.20 10.87
C GLY A 608 -18.93 45.13 10.24
N VAL A 609 -18.37 44.26 9.40
CA VAL A 609 -19.11 43.21 8.69
C VAL A 609 -19.18 41.95 9.54
N THR A 610 -20.33 41.28 9.54
CA THR A 610 -20.48 39.97 10.21
C THR A 610 -19.60 38.92 9.54
N THR A 611 -18.90 38.08 10.32
CA THR A 611 -17.96 37.10 9.77
C THR A 611 -18.33 35.67 10.16
N VAL A 612 -18.15 34.74 9.22
CA VAL A 612 -18.32 33.30 9.46
C VAL A 612 -17.08 32.56 8.98
N GLY A 613 -16.36 31.93 9.91
CA GLY A 613 -15.15 31.18 9.60
C GLY A 613 -15.41 29.75 9.13
N GLY A 614 -14.44 29.19 8.39
CA GLY A 614 -14.55 27.87 7.79
C GLY A 614 -14.63 26.73 8.80
N PHE A 615 -14.28 26.99 10.07
CA PHE A 615 -14.45 26.05 11.17
C PHE A 615 -15.91 25.58 11.31
N GLU A 616 -16.87 26.48 11.17
CA GLU A 616 -18.29 26.15 11.28
C GLU A 616 -18.73 25.22 10.15
N MET A 617 -18.31 25.53 8.91
CA MET A 617 -18.53 24.65 7.77
C MET A 617 -17.89 23.28 7.99
N PHE A 618 -16.62 23.25 8.44
CA PHE A 618 -15.85 22.03 8.66
C PHE A 618 -16.55 21.07 9.64
N ILE A 619 -17.01 21.56 10.79
CA ILE A 619 -17.71 20.73 11.78
C ILE A 619 -19.00 20.17 11.20
N ARG A 620 -19.83 21.00 10.59
CA ARG A 620 -21.15 20.60 10.08
C ARG A 620 -21.03 19.57 8.95
N GLN A 621 -20.12 19.79 8.00
CA GLN A 621 -19.91 18.81 6.92
C GLN A 621 -19.32 17.49 7.44
N ALA A 622 -18.48 17.53 8.48
CA ALA A 622 -17.87 16.34 9.08
C ALA A 622 -18.90 15.52 9.87
N MET A 623 -19.84 16.18 10.56
CA MET A 623 -20.98 15.51 11.20
C MET A 623 -21.87 14.82 10.16
N GLY A 624 -22.15 15.49 9.04
CA GLY A 624 -22.90 14.88 7.93
C GLY A 624 -22.19 13.65 7.35
N GLN A 625 -20.86 13.72 7.20
CA GLN A 625 -20.04 12.57 6.77
C GLN A 625 -20.09 11.42 7.76
N PHE A 626 -19.92 11.72 9.05
CA PHE A 626 -19.98 10.71 10.10
C PHE A 626 -21.31 9.95 10.05
N LYS A 627 -22.43 10.67 9.90
CA LYS A 627 -23.74 10.05 9.74
C LYS A 627 -23.83 9.14 8.52
N LEU A 628 -23.25 9.55 7.39
CA LEU A 628 -23.23 8.72 6.18
C LEU A 628 -22.33 7.47 6.33
N PHE A 629 -21.19 7.58 7.03
CA PHE A 629 -20.28 6.46 7.27
C PHE A 629 -20.84 5.43 8.25
N THR A 630 -21.56 5.89 9.27
CA THR A 630 -21.91 5.07 10.44
C THR A 630 -23.41 4.78 10.57
N GLY A 631 -24.27 5.60 10.00
CA GLY A 631 -25.71 5.64 10.28
C GLY A 631 -26.07 6.29 11.63
N LEU A 632 -25.10 6.76 12.41
CA LEU A 632 -25.27 7.33 13.75
C LEU A 632 -25.17 8.87 13.73
N GLU A 633 -25.72 9.53 14.74
CA GLU A 633 -25.48 10.97 14.96
C GLU A 633 -24.13 11.20 15.62
N ALA A 634 -23.38 12.18 15.11
CA ALA A 634 -22.08 12.52 15.67
C ALA A 634 -22.22 13.23 17.05
N PRO A 635 -21.29 13.02 17.99
CA PRO A 635 -21.26 13.73 19.27
C PRO A 635 -20.81 15.20 19.09
N GLY A 636 -21.71 16.02 18.52
CA GLY A 636 -21.37 17.33 17.95
C GLY A 636 -20.76 18.33 18.95
N LYS A 637 -21.26 18.37 20.19
CA LYS A 637 -20.73 19.28 21.23
C LYS A 637 -19.29 18.94 21.59
N GLU A 638 -19.02 17.67 21.87
CA GLU A 638 -17.68 17.17 22.21
C GLU A 638 -16.69 17.41 21.06
N MET A 639 -17.11 17.12 19.82
CA MET A 639 -16.24 17.30 18.66
C MET A 639 -15.93 18.77 18.39
N ARG A 640 -16.89 19.67 18.62
CA ARG A 640 -16.65 21.12 18.54
C ARG A 640 -15.61 21.55 19.57
N GLU A 641 -15.77 21.18 20.84
CA GLU A 641 -14.84 21.52 21.92
C GLU A 641 -13.43 20.95 21.67
N LEU A 642 -13.33 19.73 21.14
CA LEU A 642 -12.07 19.12 20.73
C LEU A 642 -11.39 19.93 19.63
N MET A 643 -12.13 20.24 18.57
CA MET A 643 -11.57 20.80 17.34
C MET A 643 -11.12 22.26 17.48
N VAL A 644 -11.62 23.01 18.46
CA VAL A 644 -11.15 24.36 18.78
C VAL A 644 -9.64 24.39 19.08
N LYS A 645 -9.05 23.30 19.58
CA LYS A 645 -7.62 23.21 19.91
C LYS A 645 -6.71 23.08 18.69
N TYR A 646 -7.28 22.89 17.48
CA TYR A 646 -6.54 22.49 16.29
C TYR A 646 -6.68 23.45 15.10
N VAL A 647 -7.35 24.59 15.28
CA VAL A 647 -7.66 25.58 14.22
C VAL A 647 -7.14 26.98 14.52
#